data_AF-A0A443I802-F1
#
_entry.id   AF-A0A443I802-F1
#
_cell.length_a   1.000
_cell.length_b   1.000
_cell.length_c   1.000
_cell.angle_alpha   90.00
_cell.angle_beta   90.00
_cell.angle_gamma   90.00
#
_symmetry.space_group_name_H-M   'P 1'
#
loop_
_entity.id
_entity.type
_entity.pdbx_description
1 polymer ?
#
loop_
_entity_poly.entity_id
_entity_poly.type
_entity_poly.pdbx_seq_one_letter_code
_entity_poly.pdbx_strand_id
1 'polypeptide(L)'
;MASDHGLPGAQLDQTLADLHISPEQLTDNDMLVDEYEQYNNDRTDVVVVSRSGSEEPEPEPLADDYEAMMARLLPKDPDLETQDEAYHTWHIQDWRKLKRKEHGPIFQCAGFPWRILFFPYGNHVEHASFYLEQAWEKDPPENWYACVQFALVLWNVNDPSIYVSHVATHRYNAEEGDWGFTRFYELRKLFNTQWEGRGATLVQNDEANVTAYVRVVKDPTGVLWHSFQNYDSKKETGMVGLRNQGATCYLNSLLQSLYFTNAFRKAVYQIPTEQEATRENSAWTLQRLFYNLQTSDNPVSTTELTASFGWESRQIFEQQDVQELSRKLMERLEEKMKGTPVESALPDLFVGKTKTYISCINVDYESSRVEDFWDIQLNVRGNKTLDDSFRDYIQVETLEGENKYDAGPPYGLQDAKKGVIFESFPPVLHLHLKRFEYDINRDAMMKLNDRHAFPMEFDATPYLSEDADKSEPWIYQLHGVLVHSGDFNAGHYYAFLKPNKDGNFFRFDDDKVIRATEKEVLEENYGGEYDLSNGAVGVRQPYARGLSTKRSMNAYMLVYIRKTRVDDVLVNITKDDVPSHIETKLAEERAELARRKKEREEAHLYINIGVLDEESFRTHHGFDLTSVDLPPGDPALPKQYRILRAKKVGEFAQQLAEEKGLKADQIRFWVMVNRQNKTTRPDQVIKDSEMTVEDAYNRYGTKGNPFRLWMEVGEPSADGTVVWPDLSASVLIFLKHFDVPSQTLTGVGSTYVRKNQKVGDLAPVILEKMNWPAGTEFLLFEEIKHTMVDPMKPKQTFQQSEIQDGDIICFQKSIKESELPPTAIYTEARQYYDYLLNRMNVKFAPIKGGEGEEFSLTLSRKMTYDQFSKKVGEHLNVDPTHLRFAPVIASTGKPKQFIKRSANQTLYQILNGQYGTYGYSMHRPDALYYEVLETSLSEYETKKVLRVSWLPEGISKEQTFELLVPRNGNISDLLAALQKKAGLDEETIQDVRVYEAHSGKIYKELSDNFSIAGINEFVTLYAEKVPEEEANMQEGERTINAFSFDREPNKTHGIPFKFVVKPVSAATNSWQCTDSHTSQGEIFKETKERLSKRTGIKGKQFEKIKFAVVARTMYSNPRYLEDDDILSDVATDPDDLLGLDHVNKNRSFWNRGESFFIR
;
A
#
# COMPACT_ATOMS: atom_id res chain seq x y z
N MET A 1 -41.49 -49.04 27.56
CA MET A 1 -40.46 -48.73 28.58
C MET A 1 -39.63 -47.59 28.03
N ALA A 2 -39.53 -46.49 28.80
CA ALA A 2 -38.39 -45.56 29.01
C ALA A 2 -37.49 -45.18 27.80
N SER A 3 -36.93 -43.99 27.61
CA SER A 3 -36.99 -42.63 28.16
C SER A 3 -35.81 -41.86 27.53
N ASP A 4 -35.94 -40.54 27.41
CA ASP A 4 -34.91 -39.48 27.46
C ASP A 4 -33.86 -39.19 26.36
N HIS A 5 -33.97 -37.94 25.85
CA HIS A 5 -33.01 -36.80 25.72
C HIS A 5 -31.54 -37.04 25.27
N GLY A 6 -30.88 -36.20 24.45
CA GLY A 6 -31.21 -34.94 23.79
C GLY A 6 -30.03 -34.36 22.95
N LEU A 7 -30.32 -33.28 22.18
CA LEU A 7 -29.49 -32.39 21.33
C LEU A 7 -28.93 -32.98 20.00
N PRO A 8 -29.04 -32.28 18.83
CA PRO A 8 -28.30 -31.03 18.55
C PRO A 8 -28.96 -29.99 17.59
N GLY A 9 -28.37 -28.78 17.57
CA GLY A 9 -28.13 -27.87 16.42
C GLY A 9 -29.25 -27.49 15.42
N ALA A 10 -29.74 -26.24 15.50
CA ALA A 10 -30.52 -25.55 14.44
C ALA A 10 -29.58 -24.55 13.73
N GLN A 11 -29.39 -24.57 12.40
CA GLN A 11 -30.28 -24.18 11.29
C GLN A 11 -30.90 -22.77 11.46
N LEU A 12 -30.36 -21.83 10.68
CA LEU A 12 -30.96 -20.53 10.40
C LEU A 12 -31.46 -20.54 8.96
N ASP A 13 -32.78 -20.45 8.80
CA ASP A 13 -33.43 -20.14 7.54
C ASP A 13 -34.56 -19.12 7.80
N GLN A 14 -34.56 -18.10 6.95
CA GLN A 14 -35.60 -17.18 6.47
C GLN A 14 -36.89 -16.91 7.29
N THR A 15 -37.22 -15.62 7.41
CA THR A 15 -38.53 -14.95 7.15
C THR A 15 -38.48 -13.52 7.73
N LEU A 16 -39.10 -12.45 7.24
CA LEU A 16 -39.79 -12.05 6.02
C LEU A 16 -39.89 -10.51 6.12
N ALA A 17 -39.88 -9.83 4.97
CA ALA A 17 -40.13 -8.40 4.86
C ALA A 17 -41.62 -8.08 5.09
N ASP A 18 -41.90 -6.89 5.66
CA ASP A 18 -42.72 -5.84 5.05
C ASP A 18 -43.22 -4.87 6.14
N LEU A 19 -42.97 -3.57 5.95
CA LEU A 19 -43.92 -2.47 6.18
C LEU A 19 -43.33 -1.13 5.71
N HIS A 20 -43.98 -0.55 4.69
CA HIS A 20 -43.81 0.81 4.20
C HIS A 20 -44.15 1.87 5.27
N ILE A 21 -43.32 2.93 5.38
CA ILE A 21 -43.71 4.21 6.00
C ILE A 21 -43.22 5.37 5.11
N SER A 22 -44.12 6.31 4.90
CA SER A 22 -44.04 7.54 4.09
C SER A 22 -43.00 8.57 4.59
N PRO A 23 -42.53 9.50 3.74
CA PRO A 23 -41.58 10.54 4.13
C PRO A 23 -42.32 11.79 4.63
N GLU A 24 -42.59 11.87 5.92
CA GLU A 24 -42.98 13.11 6.61
C GLU A 24 -42.82 12.91 8.13
N GLN A 25 -41.62 13.17 8.66
CA GLN A 25 -41.33 13.54 10.06
C GLN A 25 -39.84 13.88 10.17
N LEU A 26 -39.54 15.15 9.92
CA LEU A 26 -38.30 15.80 10.34
C LEU A 26 -38.49 16.33 11.78
N THR A 27 -37.37 16.41 12.49
CA THR A 27 -37.11 16.94 13.84
C THR A 27 -37.29 15.96 15.00
N ASP A 28 -36.22 15.24 15.31
CA ASP A 28 -35.77 15.03 16.70
C ASP A 28 -34.22 15.11 16.66
N ASN A 29 -33.66 16.08 17.41
CA ASN A 29 -32.22 16.22 17.57
C ASN A 29 -31.69 15.03 18.40
N ASP A 30 -30.94 14.15 17.76
CA ASP A 30 -30.15 13.13 18.45
C ASP A 30 -28.98 13.81 19.19
N MET A 31 -28.96 13.66 20.52
CA MET A 31 -27.87 14.13 21.38
C MET A 31 -26.59 13.33 21.06
N LEU A 32 -25.52 14.01 20.65
CA LEU A 32 -24.23 13.38 20.42
C LEU A 32 -23.57 13.03 21.76
N VAL A 33 -23.56 11.74 22.08
CA VAL A 33 -22.74 11.15 23.15
C VAL A 33 -21.47 10.63 22.49
N ASP A 34 -20.31 11.18 22.85
CA ASP A 34 -19.04 10.62 22.37
C ASP A 34 -18.52 9.53 23.33
N GLU A 35 -18.12 8.40 22.75
CA GLU A 35 -17.49 7.27 23.43
C GLU A 35 -15.97 7.50 23.49
N TYR A 36 -15.49 8.18 24.53
CA TYR A 36 -14.09 8.08 24.95
C TYR A 36 -13.98 8.00 26.49
N GLU A 37 -13.14 7.06 26.95
CA GLU A 37 -12.89 6.60 28.32
C GLU A 37 -13.86 5.56 28.93
N GLN A 38 -13.73 4.32 28.44
CA GLN A 38 -13.88 3.13 29.27
C GLN A 38 -12.49 2.75 29.83
N TYR A 39 -12.28 2.84 31.15
CA TYR A 39 -11.98 1.69 32.03
C TYR A 39 -11.69 2.09 33.49
N ASN A 40 -12.46 1.44 34.36
CA ASN A 40 -12.26 1.02 35.75
C ASN A 40 -12.08 2.05 36.89
N ASN A 41 -13.22 2.26 37.57
CA ASN A 41 -13.25 2.17 39.03
C ASN A 41 -12.80 0.76 39.46
N ASP A 42 -11.65 0.65 40.13
CA ASP A 42 -11.49 -0.32 41.21
C ASP A 42 -10.56 0.27 42.28
N ARG A 43 -11.05 0.22 43.53
CA ARG A 43 -10.34 0.65 44.73
C ARG A 43 -8.99 -0.05 44.82
N THR A 44 -7.90 0.72 44.93
CA THR A 44 -6.65 0.22 45.52
C THR A 44 -6.19 1.19 46.61
N ASP A 45 -6.39 0.77 47.86
CA ASP A 45 -5.69 1.31 49.02
C ASP A 45 -4.19 1.05 48.82
N VAL A 46 -3.39 2.12 48.65
CA VAL A 46 -1.93 2.03 48.76
C VAL A 46 -1.44 3.12 49.71
N VAL A 47 -0.91 2.65 50.84
CA VAL A 47 -0.27 3.40 51.91
C VAL A 47 0.86 4.28 51.34
N VAL A 48 0.73 5.60 51.48
CA VAL A 48 1.80 6.56 51.21
C VAL A 48 2.75 6.58 52.41
N VAL A 49 3.99 6.15 52.21
CA VAL A 49 5.10 6.43 53.12
C VAL A 49 5.55 7.87 52.87
N SER A 50 5.24 8.75 53.83
CA SER A 50 5.68 10.14 53.86
C SER A 50 7.20 10.28 54.04
N ARG A 51 7.81 11.22 53.32
CA ARG A 51 9.00 11.95 53.80
C ARG A 51 8.77 13.45 53.72
N SER A 52 8.52 14.01 54.91
CA SER A 52 8.92 15.33 55.43
C SER A 52 9.19 16.46 54.43
N GLY A 53 8.17 17.26 54.21
CA GLY A 53 8.24 18.66 53.82
C GLY A 53 6.92 19.30 54.28
N SER A 54 6.98 20.09 55.35
CA SER A 54 5.83 20.76 55.96
C SER A 54 5.33 21.88 55.05
N GLU A 55 4.33 21.59 54.23
CA GLU A 55 3.33 22.57 53.82
C GLU A 55 1.99 22.02 54.32
N GLU A 56 1.37 22.71 55.27
CA GLU A 56 -0.01 22.43 55.64
C GLU A 56 -0.85 22.59 54.36
N PRO A 57 -1.73 21.63 54.00
CA PRO A 57 -2.62 21.82 52.87
C PRO A 57 -3.50 23.04 53.15
N GLU A 58 -3.49 24.01 52.24
CA GLU A 58 -4.42 25.14 52.32
C GLU A 58 -5.84 24.62 52.53
N PRO A 59 -6.62 25.22 53.45
CA PRO A 59 -7.98 24.78 53.70
C PRO A 59 -8.79 24.84 52.40
N GLU A 60 -9.47 23.75 52.05
CA GLU A 60 -10.28 23.72 50.84
C GLU A 60 -11.37 24.80 50.90
N PRO A 61 -11.57 25.58 49.82
CA PRO A 61 -12.59 26.62 49.80
C PRO A 61 -13.97 25.98 49.97
N LEU A 62 -14.83 26.68 50.72
CA LEU A 62 -16.22 26.29 50.88
C LEU A 62 -17.00 26.57 49.58
N ALA A 63 -18.02 25.78 49.28
CA ALA A 63 -18.78 25.91 48.02
C ALA A 63 -19.59 27.21 47.89
N ASP A 64 -19.79 27.94 48.99
CA ASP A 64 -20.40 29.27 49.05
C ASP A 64 -19.38 30.42 49.01
N ASP A 65 -18.07 30.13 49.03
CA ASP A 65 -17.00 31.09 48.72
C ASP A 65 -16.73 31.08 47.21
N TYR A 66 -17.59 31.79 46.48
CA TYR A 66 -17.60 31.78 45.02
C TYR A 66 -16.29 32.26 44.40
N GLU A 67 -15.65 33.28 44.96
CA GLU A 67 -14.40 33.84 44.43
C GLU A 67 -13.24 32.86 44.60
N ALA A 68 -13.08 32.28 45.81
CA ALA A 68 -12.04 31.30 46.08
C ALA A 68 -12.26 30.01 45.29
N MET A 69 -13.52 29.58 45.17
CA MET A 69 -13.88 28.40 44.38
C MET A 69 -13.62 28.60 42.88
N MET A 70 -13.97 29.76 42.32
CA MET A 70 -13.69 30.07 40.91
C MET A 70 -12.19 30.16 40.63
N ALA A 71 -11.41 30.79 41.53
CA ALA A 71 -9.96 30.87 41.40
C ALA A 71 -9.28 29.49 41.44
N ARG A 72 -9.81 28.56 42.26
CA ARG A 72 -9.33 27.18 42.36
C ARG A 72 -9.73 26.32 41.16
N LEU A 73 -11.01 26.34 40.78
CA LEU A 73 -11.57 25.45 39.75
C LEU A 73 -11.23 25.92 38.33
N LEU A 74 -11.21 27.24 38.12
CA LEU A 74 -10.92 27.88 36.84
C LEU A 74 -9.73 28.84 37.03
N PRO A 75 -8.49 28.34 37.23
CA PRO A 75 -7.33 29.23 37.31
C PRO A 75 -7.19 30.05 36.02
N LYS A 76 -6.71 31.30 36.12
CA LYS A 76 -6.53 32.15 34.94
C LYS A 76 -5.37 31.62 34.10
N ASP A 77 -5.62 31.45 32.82
CA ASP A 77 -4.60 31.12 31.83
C ASP A 77 -4.02 32.43 31.27
N PRO A 78 -2.71 32.70 31.43
CA PRO A 78 -2.10 33.94 30.92
C PRO A 78 -2.16 34.06 29.40
N ASP A 79 -2.33 32.96 28.66
CA ASP A 79 -2.38 32.96 27.20
C ASP A 79 -3.79 33.18 26.63
N LEU A 80 -4.83 33.11 27.48
CA LEU A 80 -6.22 33.29 27.09
C LEU A 80 -6.81 34.55 27.71
N GLU A 81 -7.14 35.53 26.87
CA GLU A 81 -7.79 36.75 27.32
C GLU A 81 -9.23 36.44 27.77
N THR A 82 -9.53 36.70 29.04
CA THR A 82 -10.87 36.56 29.60
C THR A 82 -11.76 37.70 29.10
N GLN A 83 -12.87 37.35 28.45
CA GLN A 83 -13.89 38.32 28.02
C GLN A 83 -14.82 38.70 29.18
N ASP A 84 -15.32 37.72 29.92
CA ASP A 84 -16.19 37.92 31.09
C ASP A 84 -16.19 36.69 32.00
N GLU A 85 -16.57 36.89 33.26
CA GLU A 85 -16.67 35.87 34.30
C GLU A 85 -18.00 36.02 35.06
N ALA A 86 -18.71 34.91 35.27
CA ALA A 86 -19.93 34.89 36.06
C ALA A 86 -20.05 33.59 36.86
N TYR A 87 -20.77 33.65 37.97
CA TYR A 87 -21.22 32.46 38.68
C TYR A 87 -22.70 32.60 39.04
N HIS A 88 -23.41 31.47 39.05
CA HIS A 88 -24.83 31.44 39.37
C HIS A 88 -25.19 30.17 40.13
N THR A 89 -25.85 30.33 41.29
CA THR A 89 -26.31 29.22 42.13
C THR A 89 -27.79 28.95 41.91
N TRP A 90 -28.14 27.69 41.62
CA TRP A 90 -29.51 27.21 41.59
C TRP A 90 -29.78 26.35 42.83
N HIS A 91 -30.74 26.78 43.65
CA HIS A 91 -31.28 25.98 44.76
C HIS A 91 -32.32 24.99 44.23
N ILE A 92 -31.94 23.72 44.20
CA ILE A 92 -32.79 22.61 43.78
C ILE A 92 -33.62 22.17 45.00
N GLN A 93 -34.95 22.23 44.86
CA GLN A 93 -35.91 21.84 45.89
C GLN A 93 -36.76 20.67 45.40
N ASP A 94 -37.28 19.86 46.34
CA ASP A 94 -38.12 18.70 46.04
C ASP A 94 -37.49 17.78 44.97
N TRP A 95 -36.19 17.48 45.07
CA TRP A 95 -35.41 16.75 44.04
C TRP A 95 -36.12 15.47 43.56
N ARG A 96 -36.73 14.70 44.47
CA ARG A 96 -37.42 13.45 44.12
C ARG A 96 -38.76 13.65 43.41
N LYS A 97 -39.25 14.88 43.26
CA LYS A 97 -40.47 15.24 42.49
C LYS A 97 -40.16 15.87 41.13
N LEU A 98 -38.89 16.14 40.82
CA LEU A 98 -38.48 16.74 39.55
C LEU A 98 -38.77 15.81 38.37
N LYS A 99 -38.93 16.36 37.17
CA LYS A 99 -39.09 15.57 35.94
C LYS A 99 -37.76 14.94 35.53
N ARG A 100 -37.78 14.11 34.49
CA ARG A 100 -36.56 13.49 33.93
C ARG A 100 -35.56 14.51 33.36
N LYS A 101 -36.02 15.68 32.92
CA LYS A 101 -35.23 16.78 32.37
C LYS A 101 -35.78 18.09 32.95
N GLU A 102 -34.92 18.92 33.52
CA GLU A 102 -35.26 20.22 34.11
C GLU A 102 -34.23 21.28 33.68
N HIS A 103 -34.66 22.54 33.67
CA HIS A 103 -33.79 23.68 33.38
C HIS A 103 -33.72 24.60 34.60
N GLY A 104 -32.51 24.97 34.98
CA GLY A 104 -32.26 26.00 35.98
C GLY A 104 -32.61 27.40 35.48
N PRO A 105 -32.56 28.40 36.38
CA PRO A 105 -32.72 29.81 36.01
C PRO A 105 -31.67 30.29 35.01
N ILE A 106 -32.05 31.27 34.18
CA ILE A 106 -31.18 31.89 33.18
C ILE A 106 -30.32 32.97 33.83
N PHE A 107 -29.03 32.99 33.52
CA PHE A 107 -28.07 34.02 33.92
C PHE A 107 -27.27 34.53 32.70
N GLN A 108 -26.51 35.61 32.87
CA GLN A 108 -25.77 36.26 31.79
C GLN A 108 -24.26 36.18 32.03
N CYS A 109 -23.49 35.91 30.97
CA CYS A 109 -22.03 36.02 30.96
C CYS A 109 -21.57 36.37 29.54
N ALA A 110 -20.72 37.40 29.41
CA ALA A 110 -20.25 37.98 28.14
C ALA A 110 -21.37 38.45 27.20
N GLY A 111 -22.54 38.80 27.75
CA GLY A 111 -23.73 39.18 26.98
C GLY A 111 -24.50 38.00 26.37
N PHE A 112 -24.19 36.76 26.76
CA PHE A 112 -24.90 35.56 26.33
C PHE A 112 -25.76 34.97 27.46
N PRO A 113 -26.96 34.47 27.15
CA PRO A 113 -27.82 33.80 28.13
C PRO A 113 -27.37 32.35 28.36
N TRP A 114 -27.20 31.96 29.62
CA TRP A 114 -26.78 30.62 30.05
C TRP A 114 -27.76 30.05 31.08
N ARG A 115 -27.86 28.71 31.15
CA ARG A 115 -28.58 28.02 32.23
C ARG A 115 -27.97 26.63 32.49
N ILE A 116 -28.34 26.03 33.62
CA ILE A 116 -27.98 24.64 33.92
C ILE A 116 -29.08 23.73 33.38
N LEU A 117 -28.71 22.78 32.53
CA LEU A 117 -29.55 21.67 32.10
C LEU A 117 -29.29 20.46 33.01
N PHE A 118 -30.36 19.89 33.57
CA PHE A 118 -30.26 18.89 34.63
C PHE A 118 -31.15 17.67 34.36
N PHE A 119 -30.57 16.47 34.51
CA PHE A 119 -31.27 15.19 34.50
C PHE A 119 -31.20 14.55 35.90
N PRO A 120 -32.23 14.71 36.75
CA PRO A 120 -32.21 14.30 38.16
C PRO A 120 -32.04 12.81 38.40
N TYR A 121 -32.41 11.99 37.41
CA TYR A 121 -32.33 10.53 37.45
C TYR A 121 -31.42 9.97 36.34
N GLY A 122 -30.61 10.85 35.73
CA GLY A 122 -29.63 10.52 34.73
C GLY A 122 -30.10 10.55 33.28
N ASN A 123 -29.16 10.87 32.41
CA ASN A 123 -29.31 10.81 30.96
C ASN A 123 -28.78 9.45 30.46
N HIS A 124 -29.64 8.43 30.47
CA HIS A 124 -29.30 7.04 30.11
C HIS A 124 -28.23 6.34 30.99
N VAL A 125 -27.98 6.86 32.21
CA VAL A 125 -27.02 6.31 33.19
C VAL A 125 -27.54 6.41 34.64
N GLU A 126 -27.03 5.59 35.58
CA GLU A 126 -27.42 5.66 37.02
C GLU A 126 -26.72 6.80 37.81
N HIS A 127 -26.50 7.95 37.19
CA HIS A 127 -25.86 9.12 37.79
C HIS A 127 -26.74 10.35 37.57
N ALA A 128 -26.73 11.32 38.49
CA ALA A 128 -27.23 12.66 38.16
C ALA A 128 -26.34 13.25 37.05
N SER A 129 -26.95 13.92 36.07
CA SER A 129 -26.23 14.52 34.93
C SER A 129 -26.49 16.02 34.88
N PHE A 130 -25.43 16.81 34.74
CA PHE A 130 -25.50 18.27 34.67
C PHE A 130 -24.74 18.81 33.47
N TYR A 131 -25.34 19.78 32.79
CA TYR A 131 -24.80 20.43 31.61
C TYR A 131 -24.96 21.94 31.74
N LEU A 132 -24.02 22.69 31.16
CA LEU A 132 -24.20 24.10 30.89
C LEU A 132 -24.80 24.21 29.49
N GLU A 133 -25.87 24.98 29.35
CA GLU A 133 -26.65 25.10 28.12
C GLU A 133 -26.86 26.59 27.79
N GLN A 134 -26.77 26.94 26.50
CA GLN A 134 -27.17 28.26 26.01
C GLN A 134 -28.69 28.44 26.17
N ALA A 135 -29.13 29.62 26.60
CA ALA A 135 -30.52 29.88 26.95
C ALA A 135 -31.20 30.90 26.02
N TRP A 136 -30.89 30.88 24.73
CA TRP A 136 -31.59 31.72 23.74
C TRP A 136 -33.06 31.30 23.61
N GLU A 137 -33.97 32.27 23.50
CA GLU A 137 -35.41 32.01 23.31
C GLU A 137 -35.76 31.47 21.91
N LYS A 138 -34.87 31.71 20.94
CA LYS A 138 -34.90 31.23 19.55
C LYS A 138 -33.52 30.67 19.21
N ASP A 139 -33.30 30.29 17.96
CA ASP A 139 -31.96 29.93 17.49
C ASP A 139 -30.95 31.05 17.78
N PRO A 140 -29.72 30.71 18.20
CA PRO A 140 -28.65 31.68 18.36
C PRO A 140 -28.41 32.48 17.08
N PRO A 141 -27.84 33.69 17.16
CA PRO A 141 -27.48 34.47 15.97
C PRO A 141 -26.64 33.67 14.98
N GLU A 142 -26.78 33.96 13.68
CA GLU A 142 -26.00 33.29 12.63
C GLU A 142 -24.49 33.50 12.85
N ASN A 143 -23.72 32.41 12.83
CA ASN A 143 -22.28 32.37 13.18
C ASN A 143 -21.94 32.74 14.64
N TRP A 144 -22.90 32.64 15.57
CA TRP A 144 -22.61 32.79 17.01
C TRP A 144 -21.73 31.65 17.53
N TYR A 145 -20.74 32.00 18.35
CA TYR A 145 -19.98 31.06 19.16
C TYR A 145 -19.55 31.68 20.49
N ALA A 146 -19.22 30.83 21.46
CA ALA A 146 -18.59 31.23 22.72
C ALA A 146 -17.60 30.16 23.19
N CYS A 147 -16.33 30.52 23.39
CA CYS A 147 -15.33 29.66 24.01
C CYS A 147 -15.43 29.82 25.53
N VAL A 148 -15.84 28.75 26.22
CA VAL A 148 -16.19 28.81 27.64
C VAL A 148 -15.39 27.80 28.45
N GLN A 149 -14.75 28.27 29.52
CA GLN A 149 -14.32 27.43 30.65
C GLN A 149 -15.43 27.45 31.69
N PHE A 150 -15.90 26.29 32.13
CA PHE A 150 -16.94 26.24 33.15
C PHE A 150 -16.72 25.14 34.18
N ALA A 151 -17.24 25.37 35.38
CA ALA A 151 -17.30 24.38 36.43
C ALA A 151 -18.73 24.28 36.97
N LEU A 152 -19.17 23.06 37.24
CA LEU A 152 -20.44 22.79 37.89
C LEU A 152 -20.13 22.18 39.26
N VAL A 153 -20.64 22.80 40.32
CA VAL A 153 -20.39 22.40 41.72
C VAL A 153 -21.71 22.08 42.39
N LEU A 154 -21.95 20.82 42.72
CA LEU A 154 -23.10 20.37 43.49
C LEU A 154 -22.72 20.29 44.97
N TRP A 155 -23.46 20.97 45.84
CA TRP A 155 -23.12 21.09 47.25
C TRP A 155 -24.34 21.07 48.17
N ASN A 156 -24.12 20.70 49.43
CA ASN A 156 -25.17 20.58 50.43
C ASN A 156 -25.62 21.96 50.96
N VAL A 157 -26.93 22.22 50.95
CA VAL A 157 -27.52 23.51 51.38
C VAL A 157 -27.13 23.95 52.80
N ASN A 158 -26.94 23.01 53.73
CA ASN A 158 -26.67 23.27 55.14
C ASN A 158 -25.17 23.18 55.51
N ASP A 159 -24.34 22.57 54.66
CA ASP A 159 -22.90 22.42 54.88
C ASP A 159 -22.14 22.57 53.54
N PRO A 160 -21.71 23.81 53.21
CA PRO A 160 -20.95 24.10 51.98
C PRO A 160 -19.57 23.41 51.89
N SER A 161 -19.09 22.75 52.95
CA SER A 161 -17.89 21.92 52.87
C SER A 161 -18.13 20.55 52.23
N ILE A 162 -19.40 20.17 52.04
CA ILE A 162 -19.81 18.93 51.37
C ILE A 162 -20.19 19.26 49.93
N TYR A 163 -19.27 19.03 49.00
CA TYR A 163 -19.48 19.31 47.59
C TYR A 163 -18.75 18.33 46.66
N VAL A 164 -19.20 18.30 45.42
CA VAL A 164 -18.50 17.68 44.29
C VAL A 164 -18.49 18.66 43.12
N SER A 165 -17.36 18.73 42.41
CA SER A 165 -17.15 19.68 41.32
C SER A 165 -16.59 18.97 40.09
N HIS A 166 -17.06 19.36 38.90
CA HIS A 166 -16.43 19.01 37.63
C HIS A 166 -16.15 20.26 36.80
N VAL A 167 -15.06 20.24 36.04
CA VAL A 167 -14.56 21.35 35.22
C VAL A 167 -14.45 20.89 33.77
N ALA A 168 -14.83 21.76 32.83
CA ALA A 168 -14.69 21.52 31.40
C ALA A 168 -14.42 22.83 30.63
N THR A 169 -13.92 22.68 29.40
CA THR A 169 -13.79 23.77 28.42
C THR A 169 -14.49 23.35 27.13
N HIS A 170 -15.26 24.25 26.52
CA HIS A 170 -16.00 23.93 25.31
C HIS A 170 -16.29 25.16 24.44
N ARG A 171 -16.49 24.95 23.14
CA ARG A 171 -16.91 25.99 22.20
C ARG A 171 -18.39 25.82 21.85
N TYR A 172 -19.23 26.60 22.49
CA TYR A 172 -20.66 26.62 22.20
C TYR A 172 -20.94 27.30 20.86
N ASN A 173 -21.88 26.77 20.10
CA ASN A 173 -22.36 27.34 18.83
C ASN A 173 -23.83 26.93 18.58
N ALA A 174 -24.38 27.20 17.39
CA ALA A 174 -25.77 26.87 17.08
C ALA A 174 -26.06 25.35 17.00
N GLU A 175 -25.07 24.55 16.61
CA GLU A 175 -25.17 23.08 16.54
C GLU A 175 -24.86 22.44 17.91
N GLU A 176 -23.85 22.96 18.62
CA GLU A 176 -23.41 22.52 19.95
C GLU A 176 -23.87 23.50 21.03
N GLY A 177 -25.16 23.40 21.41
CA GLY A 177 -25.81 24.33 22.35
C GLY A 177 -25.64 24.00 23.84
N ASP A 178 -25.27 22.77 24.18
CA ASP A 178 -25.05 22.33 25.56
C ASP A 178 -23.82 21.42 25.69
N TRP A 179 -23.13 21.50 26.84
CA TRP A 179 -21.99 20.65 27.16
C TRP A 179 -21.91 20.38 28.66
N GLY A 180 -21.47 19.18 29.04
CA GLY A 180 -21.50 18.79 30.45
C GLY A 180 -21.13 17.35 30.75
N PHE A 181 -21.65 16.85 31.86
CA PHE A 181 -21.21 15.62 32.48
C PHE A 181 -22.38 14.65 32.66
N THR A 182 -22.44 13.64 31.79
CA THR A 182 -23.45 12.58 31.85
C THR A 182 -23.34 11.76 33.15
N ARG A 183 -22.11 11.52 33.63
CA ARG A 183 -21.85 10.79 34.89
C ARG A 183 -21.29 11.73 35.97
N PHE A 184 -22.07 12.73 36.39
CA PHE A 184 -21.60 13.73 37.36
C PHE A 184 -21.50 13.17 38.78
N TYR A 185 -22.57 12.55 39.32
CA TYR A 185 -22.50 11.88 40.63
C TYR A 185 -23.50 10.72 40.75
N GLU A 186 -23.08 9.64 41.42
CA GLU A 186 -23.87 8.40 41.51
C GLU A 186 -25.16 8.60 42.33
N LEU A 187 -26.32 8.24 41.74
CA LEU A 187 -27.63 8.48 42.36
C LEU A 187 -27.79 7.78 43.72
N ARG A 188 -27.20 6.60 43.88
CA ARG A 188 -27.26 5.82 45.13
C ARG A 188 -26.57 6.54 46.29
N LYS A 189 -25.49 7.26 46.01
CA LYS A 189 -24.68 7.95 47.03
C LYS A 189 -25.29 9.29 47.45
N LEU A 190 -25.95 10.01 46.55
CA LEU A 190 -26.54 11.33 46.79
C LEU A 190 -27.35 11.42 48.09
N PHE A 191 -28.21 10.42 48.31
CA PHE A 191 -29.19 10.43 49.41
C PHE A 191 -28.84 9.51 50.58
N ASN A 192 -27.92 8.55 50.40
CA ASN A 192 -27.73 7.45 51.35
C ASN A 192 -26.33 7.36 51.94
N THR A 193 -25.33 7.99 51.30
CA THR A 193 -23.93 7.91 51.76
C THR A 193 -23.56 9.17 52.53
N GLN A 194 -23.24 9.01 53.82
CA GLN A 194 -22.73 10.11 54.64
C GLN A 194 -21.33 10.50 54.17
N TRP A 195 -21.07 11.80 54.11
CA TRP A 195 -19.77 12.37 53.81
C TRP A 195 -18.79 12.10 54.95
N GLU A 196 -17.60 11.62 54.61
CA GLU A 196 -16.61 11.19 55.60
C GLU A 196 -16.28 12.31 56.59
N GLY A 197 -16.39 12.01 57.89
CA GLY A 197 -16.09 12.96 58.95
C GLY A 197 -17.10 14.11 59.16
N ARG A 198 -18.25 14.12 58.46
CA ARG A 198 -19.30 15.14 58.62
C ARG A 198 -20.67 14.59 59.01
N GLY A 199 -20.96 13.32 58.71
CA GLY A 199 -22.22 12.66 59.12
C GLY A 199 -23.47 13.12 58.36
N ALA A 200 -23.30 13.93 57.31
CA ALA A 200 -24.36 14.45 56.44
C ALA A 200 -24.21 13.90 55.01
N THR A 201 -25.32 13.73 54.27
CA THR A 201 -25.32 13.32 52.86
C THR A 201 -25.17 14.53 51.94
N LEU A 202 -24.82 14.35 50.67
CA LEU A 202 -24.71 15.47 49.72
C LEU A 202 -26.08 16.14 49.47
N VAL A 203 -27.15 15.36 49.40
CA VAL A 203 -28.54 15.85 49.31
C VAL A 203 -29.24 15.60 50.65
N GLN A 204 -29.72 16.65 51.31
CA GLN A 204 -30.46 16.59 52.57
C GLN A 204 -31.79 17.31 52.43
N ASN A 205 -32.83 16.80 53.11
CA ASN A 205 -34.20 17.33 53.03
C ASN A 205 -34.77 17.41 51.60
N ASP A 206 -34.26 16.57 50.69
CA ASP A 206 -34.61 16.59 49.26
C ASP A 206 -34.18 17.88 48.53
N GLU A 207 -33.16 18.56 49.04
CA GLU A 207 -32.62 19.80 48.49
C GLU A 207 -31.09 19.75 48.32
N ALA A 208 -30.59 20.49 47.33
CA ALA A 208 -29.16 20.72 47.09
C ALA A 208 -28.95 22.04 46.34
N ASN A 209 -27.76 22.61 46.41
CA ASN A 209 -27.37 23.75 45.59
C ASN A 209 -26.44 23.29 44.48
N VAL A 210 -26.64 23.83 43.26
CA VAL A 210 -25.68 23.67 42.17
C VAL A 210 -25.22 25.05 41.70
N THR A 211 -23.91 25.28 41.73
CA THR A 211 -23.30 26.52 41.26
C THR A 211 -22.62 26.29 39.93
N ALA A 212 -23.00 27.05 38.91
CA ALA A 212 -22.27 27.14 37.65
C ALA A 212 -21.28 28.31 37.73
N TYR A 213 -20.00 28.03 37.48
CA TYR A 213 -18.94 29.01 37.28
C TYR A 213 -18.62 29.04 35.80
N VAL A 214 -18.63 30.21 35.18
CA VAL A 214 -18.50 30.37 33.72
C VAL A 214 -17.51 31.49 33.43
N ARG A 215 -16.45 31.19 32.70
CA ARG A 215 -15.51 32.15 32.12
C ARG A 215 -15.58 32.05 30.61
N VAL A 216 -15.97 33.14 29.95
CA VAL A 216 -15.90 33.24 28.49
C VAL A 216 -14.54 33.82 28.13
N VAL A 217 -13.81 33.15 27.24
CA VAL A 217 -12.50 33.59 26.75
C VAL A 217 -12.60 34.04 25.30
N LYS A 218 -11.77 35.01 24.91
CA LYS A 218 -11.62 35.38 23.50
C LYS A 218 -10.91 34.27 22.75
N ASP A 219 -11.32 34.06 21.51
CA ASP A 219 -10.71 33.08 20.62
C ASP A 219 -9.61 33.74 19.75
N PRO A 220 -8.32 33.50 20.03
CA PRO A 220 -7.24 34.08 19.24
C PRO A 220 -7.05 33.39 17.89
N THR A 221 -7.47 32.13 17.73
CA THR A 221 -7.23 31.31 16.53
C THR A 221 -8.44 31.24 15.59
N GLY A 222 -9.63 31.58 16.08
CA GLY A 222 -10.90 31.39 15.36
C GLY A 222 -11.45 29.96 15.50
N VAL A 223 -10.68 29.03 16.08
CA VAL A 223 -11.03 27.62 16.24
C VAL A 223 -10.74 27.08 17.66
N LEU A 224 -10.55 27.96 18.65
CA LEU A 224 -10.32 27.52 20.03
C LEU A 224 -11.46 26.59 20.49
N TRP A 225 -11.08 25.36 20.91
CA TRP A 225 -11.97 24.26 21.32
C TRP A 225 -13.01 23.84 20.28
N HIS A 226 -12.77 24.07 19.00
CA HIS A 226 -13.64 23.65 17.91
C HIS A 226 -13.56 22.13 17.67
N SER A 227 -14.68 21.44 17.42
CA SER A 227 -14.73 19.98 17.19
C SER A 227 -14.21 19.56 15.79
N PHE A 228 -14.06 20.54 14.90
CA PHE A 228 -13.66 20.40 13.48
C PHE A 228 -14.63 19.59 12.61
N GLN A 229 -15.81 19.27 13.15
CA GLN A 229 -16.93 18.79 12.35
C GLN A 229 -17.37 19.93 11.41
N ASN A 230 -17.52 19.65 10.12
CA ASN A 230 -17.86 20.62 9.07
C ASN A 230 -16.92 21.84 8.94
N TYR A 231 -15.65 21.72 9.39
CA TYR A 231 -14.69 22.82 9.27
C TYR A 231 -14.27 23.10 7.82
N ASP A 232 -14.54 24.31 7.34
CA ASP A 232 -14.13 24.78 6.02
C ASP A 232 -12.89 25.68 6.12
N SER A 233 -11.72 25.10 5.82
CA SER A 233 -10.44 25.83 5.84
C SER A 233 -10.44 27.06 4.94
N LYS A 234 -11.12 27.01 3.78
CA LYS A 234 -11.15 28.12 2.82
C LYS A 234 -11.95 29.28 3.39
N LYS A 235 -13.12 29.00 3.96
CA LYS A 235 -13.99 30.02 4.56
C LYS A 235 -13.31 30.70 5.76
N GLU A 236 -12.64 29.92 6.61
CA GLU A 236 -12.07 30.42 7.87
C GLU A 236 -10.70 31.09 7.71
N THR A 237 -9.88 30.63 6.75
CA THR A 237 -8.49 31.12 6.60
C THR A 237 -8.18 31.74 5.24
N GLY A 238 -9.07 31.58 4.25
CA GLY A 238 -8.82 31.94 2.85
C GLY A 238 -7.96 30.93 2.07
N MET A 239 -7.47 29.88 2.74
CA MET A 239 -6.50 28.91 2.20
C MET A 239 -7.04 27.47 2.30
N VAL A 240 -6.45 26.55 1.53
CA VAL A 240 -6.85 25.14 1.51
C VAL A 240 -5.66 24.23 1.82
N GLY A 241 -5.98 23.09 2.44
CA GLY A 241 -5.03 22.02 2.71
C GLY A 241 -4.77 21.11 1.51
N LEU A 242 -3.94 20.09 1.76
CA LEU A 242 -3.63 19.00 0.84
C LEU A 242 -4.18 17.68 1.39
N ARG A 243 -4.85 16.90 0.55
CA ARG A 243 -5.37 15.59 0.98
C ARG A 243 -4.23 14.63 1.27
N ASN A 244 -4.31 13.95 2.42
CA ASN A 244 -3.40 12.86 2.73
C ASN A 244 -3.79 11.59 1.96
N GLN A 245 -2.83 10.95 1.30
CA GLN A 245 -3.03 9.69 0.57
C GLN A 245 -2.76 8.45 1.43
N GLY A 246 -2.40 8.63 2.71
CA GLY A 246 -2.06 7.56 3.65
C GLY A 246 -0.92 8.01 4.58
N ALA A 247 0.30 8.02 4.06
CA ALA A 247 1.50 8.45 4.80
C ALA A 247 2.22 9.64 4.14
N THR A 248 1.52 10.46 3.35
CA THR A 248 2.14 11.54 2.54
C THR A 248 2.22 12.89 3.25
N CYS A 249 2.03 12.94 4.57
CA CYS A 249 1.99 14.19 5.34
C CYS A 249 3.33 14.96 5.32
N TYR A 250 4.46 14.25 5.21
CA TYR A 250 5.79 14.85 5.03
C TYR A 250 5.89 15.64 3.71
N LEU A 251 5.34 15.09 2.63
CA LEU A 251 5.28 15.72 1.31
C LEU A 251 4.32 16.91 1.35
N ASN A 252 3.15 16.76 1.99
CA ASN A 252 2.18 17.85 2.11
C ASN A 252 2.78 19.07 2.85
N SER A 253 3.47 18.83 3.97
CA SER A 253 4.13 19.87 4.77
C SER A 253 5.20 20.62 3.96
N LEU A 254 6.01 19.89 3.20
CA LEU A 254 7.03 20.47 2.31
C LEU A 254 6.41 21.28 1.17
N LEU A 255 5.39 20.73 0.51
CA LEU A 255 4.73 21.40 -0.63
C LEU A 255 4.06 22.70 -0.22
N GLN A 256 3.42 22.75 0.95
CA GLN A 256 2.86 23.99 1.49
C GLN A 256 3.96 25.00 1.79
N SER A 257 5.07 24.59 2.40
CA SER A 257 6.22 25.46 2.66
C SER A 257 6.78 26.09 1.37
N LEU A 258 6.97 25.27 0.34
CA LEU A 258 7.43 25.74 -0.98
C LEU A 258 6.40 26.61 -1.69
N TYR A 259 5.11 26.30 -1.56
CA TYR A 259 4.01 27.07 -2.15
C TYR A 259 3.96 28.51 -1.62
N PHE A 260 4.14 28.69 -0.30
CA PHE A 260 4.16 30.02 0.33
C PHE A 260 5.49 30.76 0.18
N THR A 261 6.51 30.11 -0.36
CA THR A 261 7.68 30.80 -0.94
C THR A 261 7.28 31.39 -2.30
N ASN A 262 6.63 32.55 -2.31
CA ASN A 262 5.97 33.09 -3.51
C ASN A 262 6.90 33.23 -4.73
N ALA A 263 8.16 33.64 -4.54
CA ALA A 263 9.14 33.72 -5.63
C ALA A 263 9.39 32.35 -6.28
N PHE A 264 9.47 31.28 -5.48
CA PHE A 264 9.57 29.91 -5.98
C PHE A 264 8.31 29.51 -6.75
N ARG A 265 7.12 29.76 -6.20
CA ARG A 265 5.85 29.49 -6.88
C ARG A 265 5.76 30.21 -8.23
N LYS A 266 6.18 31.47 -8.29
CA LYS A 266 6.25 32.26 -9.54
C LYS A 266 7.21 31.66 -10.54
N ALA A 267 8.40 31.24 -10.11
CA ALA A 267 9.38 30.56 -10.98
C ALA A 267 8.82 29.23 -11.53
N VAL A 268 8.14 28.44 -10.69
CA VAL A 268 7.49 27.19 -11.12
C VAL A 268 6.43 27.44 -12.19
N TYR A 269 5.62 28.50 -12.09
CA TYR A 269 4.66 28.85 -13.13
C TYR A 269 5.32 29.23 -14.47
N GLN A 270 6.56 29.72 -14.47
CA GLN A 270 7.26 30.13 -15.69
C GLN A 270 7.97 28.97 -16.42
N ILE A 271 7.96 27.75 -15.86
CA ILE A 271 8.50 26.56 -16.55
C ILE A 271 7.63 26.23 -17.78
N PRO A 272 8.21 26.09 -18.99
CA PRO A 272 7.46 25.81 -20.20
C PRO A 272 6.95 24.37 -20.24
N THR A 273 5.64 24.17 -20.01
CA THR A 273 5.01 22.84 -19.92
C THR A 273 3.91 22.58 -20.95
N GLU A 274 3.60 23.54 -21.82
CA GLU A 274 2.46 23.49 -22.75
C GLU A 274 2.48 22.24 -23.66
N GLN A 275 3.66 21.90 -24.19
CA GLN A 275 3.84 20.75 -25.09
C GLN A 275 4.02 19.41 -24.34
N GLU A 276 4.33 19.45 -23.04
CA GLU A 276 4.63 18.29 -22.18
C GLU A 276 3.59 18.14 -21.05
N ALA A 277 2.34 18.57 -21.28
CA ALA A 277 1.28 18.55 -20.29
C ALA A 277 0.68 17.15 -20.11
N THR A 278 1.49 16.23 -19.59
CA THR A 278 1.17 14.83 -19.28
C THR A 278 1.31 14.54 -17.79
N ARG A 279 0.66 13.49 -17.28
CA ARG A 279 0.74 13.10 -15.85
C ARG A 279 2.11 12.58 -15.42
N GLU A 280 3.01 12.34 -16.38
CA GLU A 280 4.39 11.90 -16.15
C GLU A 280 5.35 13.08 -15.89
N ASN A 281 4.97 14.30 -16.30
CA ASN A 281 5.82 15.48 -16.14
C ASN A 281 5.64 16.13 -14.76
N SER A 282 6.64 15.99 -13.89
CA SER A 282 6.62 16.55 -12.53
C SER A 282 6.48 18.07 -12.46
N ALA A 283 7.02 18.83 -13.43
CA ALA A 283 6.86 20.28 -13.45
C ALA A 283 5.40 20.67 -13.74
N TRP A 284 4.76 19.99 -14.69
CA TRP A 284 3.36 20.20 -15.03
C TRP A 284 2.41 19.82 -13.88
N THR A 285 2.63 18.68 -13.23
CA THR A 285 1.80 18.25 -12.10
C THR A 285 1.96 19.18 -10.89
N LEU A 286 3.17 19.70 -10.65
CA LEU A 286 3.40 20.71 -9.60
C LEU A 286 2.72 22.06 -9.91
N GLN A 287 2.79 22.53 -11.16
CA GLN A 287 2.06 23.73 -11.60
C GLN A 287 0.54 23.60 -11.39
N ARG A 288 -0.05 22.45 -11.76
CA ARG A 288 -1.47 22.16 -11.53
C ARG A 288 -1.80 22.14 -10.05
N LEU A 289 -0.94 21.53 -9.23
CA LEU A 289 -1.10 21.49 -7.78
C LEU A 289 -1.15 22.91 -7.19
N PHE A 290 -0.17 23.75 -7.53
CA PHE A 290 -0.10 25.13 -7.05
C PHE A 290 -1.28 25.97 -7.54
N TYR A 291 -1.70 25.81 -8.80
CA TYR A 291 -2.90 26.47 -9.31
C TYR A 291 -4.17 26.06 -8.55
N ASN A 292 -4.33 24.77 -8.26
CA ASN A 292 -5.46 24.29 -7.48
C ASN A 292 -5.40 24.76 -6.02
N LEU A 293 -4.23 24.83 -5.39
CA LEU A 293 -4.08 25.43 -4.04
C LEU A 293 -4.51 26.91 -4.02
N GLN A 294 -4.31 27.64 -5.13
CA GLN A 294 -4.70 29.04 -5.25
C GLN A 294 -6.21 29.23 -5.52
N THR A 295 -6.83 28.32 -6.27
CA THR A 295 -8.19 28.53 -6.84
C THR A 295 -9.27 27.60 -6.31
N SER A 296 -8.91 26.48 -5.68
CA SER A 296 -9.86 25.52 -5.12
C SER A 296 -10.46 26.02 -3.81
N ASP A 297 -11.73 25.68 -3.60
CA ASP A 297 -12.41 25.83 -2.31
C ASP A 297 -12.28 24.58 -1.42
N ASN A 298 -11.78 23.47 -2.00
CA ASN A 298 -11.63 22.19 -1.32
C ASN A 298 -10.15 21.77 -1.20
N PRO A 299 -9.80 20.92 -0.22
CA PRO A 299 -8.46 20.34 -0.09
C PRO A 299 -8.01 19.64 -1.37
N VAL A 300 -6.77 19.92 -1.79
CA VAL A 300 -6.25 19.54 -3.11
C VAL A 300 -5.53 18.18 -3.04
N SER A 301 -5.72 17.34 -4.03
CA SER A 301 -5.07 16.02 -4.10
C SER A 301 -3.64 16.11 -4.65
N THR A 302 -2.70 15.43 -4.00
CA THR A 302 -1.30 15.28 -4.47
C THR A 302 -1.08 14.03 -5.33
N THR A 303 -2.14 13.28 -5.67
CA THR A 303 -2.07 11.98 -6.37
C THR A 303 -1.37 12.03 -7.72
N GLU A 304 -1.51 13.14 -8.45
CA GLU A 304 -0.86 13.27 -9.76
C GLU A 304 0.63 13.55 -9.64
N LEU A 305 1.02 14.30 -8.61
CA LEU A 305 2.41 14.60 -8.34
C LEU A 305 3.16 13.34 -7.91
N THR A 306 2.58 12.56 -6.98
CA THR A 306 3.16 11.27 -6.55
C THR A 306 3.25 10.28 -7.71
N ALA A 307 2.23 10.21 -8.58
CA ALA A 307 2.29 9.40 -9.79
C ALA A 307 3.40 9.85 -10.75
N SER A 308 3.61 11.17 -10.93
CA SER A 308 4.70 11.69 -11.77
C SER A 308 6.10 11.39 -11.21
N PHE A 309 6.21 11.07 -9.92
CA PHE A 309 7.46 10.61 -9.31
C PHE A 309 7.72 9.12 -9.54
N GLY A 310 6.77 8.38 -10.13
CA GLY A 310 6.85 6.94 -10.32
C GLY A 310 6.53 6.16 -9.04
N TRP A 311 5.81 6.76 -8.09
CA TRP A 311 5.48 6.07 -6.84
C TRP A 311 4.37 5.04 -7.05
N GLU A 312 4.64 3.79 -6.67
CA GLU A 312 3.66 2.72 -6.60
C GLU A 312 2.83 2.79 -5.31
N SER A 313 1.66 2.14 -5.28
CA SER A 313 0.74 2.19 -4.14
C SER A 313 1.38 1.81 -2.80
N ARG A 314 2.43 0.98 -2.79
CA ARG A 314 3.16 0.62 -1.56
C ARG A 314 3.99 1.78 -0.99
N GLN A 315 4.64 2.54 -1.87
CA GLN A 315 5.54 3.64 -1.48
C GLN A 315 4.78 4.83 -0.89
N ILE A 316 3.50 5.01 -1.26
CA ILE A 316 2.61 6.03 -0.69
C ILE A 316 2.39 5.84 0.83
N PHE A 317 2.57 4.60 1.33
CA PHE A 317 2.46 4.27 2.75
C PHE A 317 3.81 4.20 3.49
N GLU A 318 4.93 4.49 2.81
CA GLU A 318 6.26 4.53 3.42
C GLU A 318 6.62 5.98 3.80
N GLN A 319 7.04 6.19 5.05
CA GLN A 319 7.52 7.50 5.50
C GLN A 319 8.91 7.77 4.90
N GLN A 320 9.11 8.96 4.33
CA GLN A 320 10.37 9.38 3.74
C GLN A 320 10.90 10.61 4.49
N ASP A 321 12.22 10.81 4.42
CA ASP A 321 12.85 12.00 4.96
C ASP A 321 12.50 13.24 4.10
N VAL A 322 11.98 14.30 4.74
CA VAL A 322 11.55 15.54 4.07
C VAL A 322 12.71 16.24 3.36
N GLN A 323 13.91 16.22 3.96
CA GLN A 323 15.09 16.90 3.42
C GLN A 323 15.52 16.23 2.11
N GLU A 324 15.57 14.90 2.09
CA GLU A 324 15.97 14.18 0.88
C GLU A 324 14.98 14.38 -0.27
N LEU A 325 13.69 14.37 0.05
CA LEU A 325 12.62 14.65 -0.91
C LEU A 325 12.72 16.08 -1.45
N SER A 326 12.98 17.06 -0.60
CA SER A 326 13.17 18.46 -1.00
C SER A 326 14.31 18.60 -2.00
N ARG A 327 15.49 18.02 -1.69
CA ARG A 327 16.65 18.08 -2.58
C ARG A 327 16.35 17.45 -3.95
N LYS A 328 15.75 16.26 -3.95
CA LYS A 328 15.36 15.54 -5.18
C LYS A 328 14.33 16.30 -6.02
N LEU A 329 13.38 16.97 -5.38
CA LEU A 329 12.42 17.83 -6.06
C LEU A 329 13.12 19.05 -6.69
N MET A 330 14.01 19.71 -5.94
CA MET A 330 14.78 20.86 -6.43
C MET A 330 15.67 20.49 -7.62
N GLU A 331 16.41 19.38 -7.55
CA GLU A 331 17.28 18.90 -8.64
C GLU A 331 16.49 18.67 -9.95
N ARG A 332 15.30 18.05 -9.86
CA ARG A 332 14.43 17.81 -11.03
C ARG A 332 13.87 19.10 -11.62
N LEU A 333 13.49 20.05 -10.76
CA LEU A 333 13.00 21.35 -11.22
C LEU A 333 14.14 22.16 -11.86
N GLU A 334 15.34 22.15 -11.27
CA GLU A 334 16.53 22.80 -11.82
C GLU A 334 16.84 22.26 -13.22
N GLU A 335 16.79 20.93 -13.42
CA GLU A 335 16.99 20.33 -14.74
C GLU A 335 15.96 20.84 -15.78
N LYS A 336 14.70 20.99 -15.38
CA LYS A 336 13.63 21.52 -16.25
C LYS A 336 13.69 23.04 -16.44
N MET A 337 14.37 23.77 -15.57
CA MET A 337 14.58 25.22 -15.67
C MET A 337 15.80 25.59 -16.51
N LYS A 338 16.75 24.67 -16.74
CA LYS A 338 17.93 24.90 -17.59
C LYS A 338 17.54 25.35 -19.00
N GLY A 339 18.15 26.43 -19.47
CA GLY A 339 17.86 27.00 -20.79
C GLY A 339 16.55 27.79 -20.87
N THR A 340 15.89 28.05 -19.74
CA THR A 340 14.69 28.89 -19.65
C THR A 340 15.00 30.23 -18.98
N PRO A 341 14.11 31.24 -19.04
CA PRO A 341 14.31 32.53 -18.36
C PRO A 341 14.45 32.44 -16.83
N VAL A 342 14.09 31.30 -16.23
CA VAL A 342 14.13 31.06 -14.78
C VAL A 342 15.22 30.08 -14.34
N GLU A 343 16.25 29.88 -15.18
CA GLU A 343 17.36 28.96 -14.89
C GLU A 343 18.05 29.22 -13.54
N SER A 344 18.29 30.49 -13.19
CA SER A 344 18.97 30.84 -11.93
C SER A 344 18.03 30.97 -10.72
N ALA A 345 16.71 30.79 -10.90
CA ALA A 345 15.75 31.11 -9.84
C ALA A 345 15.93 30.26 -8.58
N LEU A 346 16.25 28.96 -8.71
CA LEU A 346 16.48 28.10 -7.55
C LEU A 346 17.82 28.38 -6.86
N PRO A 347 18.96 28.46 -7.58
CA PRO A 347 20.23 28.87 -6.98
C PRO A 347 20.14 30.22 -6.26
N ASP A 348 19.51 31.23 -6.88
CA ASP A 348 19.42 32.58 -6.32
C ASP A 348 18.58 32.64 -5.04
N LEU A 349 17.62 31.71 -4.86
CA LEU A 349 16.73 31.68 -3.70
C LEU A 349 17.25 30.82 -2.54
N PHE A 350 17.87 29.67 -2.83
CA PHE A 350 18.14 28.63 -1.82
C PHE A 350 19.61 28.26 -1.64
N VAL A 351 20.51 28.71 -2.52
CA VAL A 351 21.93 28.31 -2.44
C VAL A 351 22.78 29.32 -1.68
N GLY A 352 23.48 28.84 -0.66
CA GLY A 352 24.55 29.56 0.04
C GLY A 352 25.91 28.91 -0.20
N LYS A 353 26.96 29.51 0.37
CA LYS A 353 28.35 29.02 0.23
C LYS A 353 29.04 28.81 1.57
N THR A 354 29.68 27.66 1.74
CA THR A 354 30.59 27.38 2.87
C THR A 354 32.02 27.23 2.38
N LYS A 355 32.97 27.60 3.23
CA LYS A 355 34.40 27.39 3.03
C LYS A 355 34.88 26.41 4.09
N THR A 356 35.26 25.21 3.65
CA THR A 356 35.97 24.24 4.49
C THR A 356 37.46 24.49 4.34
N TYR A 357 38.17 24.68 5.45
CA TYR A 357 39.61 24.90 5.46
C TYR A 357 40.31 23.88 6.37
N ILE A 358 41.52 23.50 5.97
CA ILE A 358 42.41 22.61 6.71
C ILE A 358 43.76 23.29 6.78
N SER A 359 44.18 23.65 7.99
CA SER A 359 45.45 24.32 8.26
C SER A 359 46.34 23.39 9.09
N CYS A 360 47.49 23.00 8.55
CA CYS A 360 48.44 22.16 9.27
C CYS A 360 49.08 22.91 10.45
N ILE A 361 49.28 22.24 11.57
CA ILE A 361 49.77 22.87 12.81
C ILE A 361 51.30 23.04 12.77
N ASN A 362 52.00 22.01 12.28
CA ASN A 362 53.46 21.92 12.35
C ASN A 362 54.16 22.32 11.04
N VAL A 363 53.41 22.57 9.97
CA VAL A 363 53.92 22.94 8.65
C VAL A 363 53.06 24.06 8.05
N ASP A 364 53.68 24.93 7.25
CA ASP A 364 53.00 26.04 6.57
C ASP A 364 52.27 25.54 5.32
N TYR A 365 51.15 24.83 5.55
CA TYR A 365 50.27 24.31 4.51
C TYR A 365 48.81 24.54 4.91
N GLU A 366 48.07 25.19 4.02
CA GLU A 366 46.63 25.39 4.16
C GLU A 366 45.93 24.96 2.86
N SER A 367 44.88 24.17 3.00
CA SER A 367 43.97 23.79 1.91
C SER A 367 42.59 24.32 2.23
N SER A 368 41.94 24.97 1.27
CA SER A 368 40.55 25.40 1.43
C SER A 368 39.72 25.06 0.20
N ARG A 369 38.45 24.75 0.44
CA ARG A 369 37.47 24.41 -0.60
C ARG A 369 36.17 25.14 -0.30
N VAL A 370 35.66 25.84 -1.30
CA VAL A 370 34.33 26.44 -1.25
C VAL A 370 33.33 25.45 -1.85
N GLU A 371 32.23 25.22 -1.14
CA GLU A 371 31.15 24.32 -1.54
C GLU A 371 29.80 25.04 -1.42
N ASP A 372 28.90 24.74 -2.35
CA ASP A 372 27.53 25.25 -2.32
C ASP A 372 26.66 24.36 -1.41
N PHE A 373 25.74 24.98 -0.67
CA PHE A 373 24.76 24.27 0.15
C PHE A 373 23.34 24.77 -0.12
N TRP A 374 22.37 23.85 -0.07
CA TRP A 374 20.93 24.13 -0.21
C TRP A 374 20.19 24.12 1.13
N ASP A 375 20.75 23.40 2.10
CA ASP A 375 20.28 23.31 3.48
C ASP A 375 21.47 23.15 4.43
N ILE A 376 21.24 23.45 5.71
CA ILE A 376 22.23 23.27 6.78
C ILE A 376 21.69 22.28 7.78
N GLN A 377 22.45 21.23 8.06
CA GLN A 377 22.08 20.19 9.02
C GLN A 377 22.72 20.46 10.37
N LEU A 378 21.90 20.76 11.36
CA LEU A 378 22.31 21.21 12.68
C LEU A 378 22.16 20.09 13.71
N ASN A 379 23.22 19.86 14.50
CA ASN A 379 23.20 18.90 15.59
C ASN A 379 22.29 19.41 16.72
N VAL A 380 21.32 18.61 17.13
CA VAL A 380 20.42 18.95 18.25
C VAL A 380 20.93 18.37 19.57
N ARG A 381 21.57 17.20 19.53
CA ARG A 381 22.07 16.53 20.73
C ARG A 381 23.12 17.39 21.42
N GLY A 382 22.88 17.73 22.69
CA GLY A 382 23.77 18.59 23.49
C GLY A 382 23.59 20.09 23.27
N ASN A 383 22.85 20.52 22.24
CA ASN A 383 22.65 21.91 21.88
C ASN A 383 21.24 22.39 22.27
N LYS A 384 21.14 23.37 23.19
CA LYS A 384 19.86 23.83 23.74
C LYS A 384 19.17 24.87 22.86
N THR A 385 19.94 25.57 22.04
CA THR A 385 19.45 26.67 21.20
C THR A 385 20.02 26.58 19.79
N LEU A 386 19.37 27.27 18.85
CA LEU A 386 19.85 27.37 17.47
C LEU A 386 21.27 27.97 17.39
N ASP A 387 21.59 28.95 18.23
CA ASP A 387 22.94 29.55 18.32
C ASP A 387 23.99 28.52 18.74
N ASP A 388 23.69 27.67 19.74
CA ASP A 388 24.60 26.60 20.17
C ASP A 388 24.93 25.66 19.00
N SER A 389 23.92 25.26 18.22
CA SER A 389 24.12 24.38 17.06
C SER A 389 24.94 25.01 15.93
N PHE A 390 24.80 26.31 15.67
CA PHE A 390 25.64 26.98 14.68
C PHE A 390 27.08 27.14 15.16
N ARG A 391 27.29 27.39 16.45
CA ARG A 391 28.65 27.43 17.04
C ARG A 391 29.32 26.06 17.01
N ASP A 392 28.57 25.00 17.28
CA ASP A 392 29.01 23.62 17.12
C ASP A 392 29.38 23.32 15.67
N TYR A 393 28.56 23.78 14.71
CA TYR A 393 28.82 23.58 13.28
C TYR A 393 30.13 24.21 12.78
N ILE A 394 30.47 25.40 13.26
CA ILE A 394 31.73 26.09 12.91
C ILE A 394 32.90 25.76 13.84
N GLN A 395 32.72 24.83 14.78
CA GLN A 395 33.76 24.46 15.73
C GLN A 395 34.95 23.84 14.98
N VAL A 396 36.16 24.32 15.29
CA VAL A 396 37.38 23.80 14.68
C VAL A 396 37.73 22.44 15.27
N GLU A 397 37.75 21.42 14.43
CA GLU A 397 38.17 20.06 14.75
C GLU A 397 39.70 19.95 14.63
N THR A 398 40.34 19.23 15.55
CA THR A 398 41.77 18.91 15.47
C THR A 398 41.94 17.48 14.96
N LEU A 399 42.57 17.36 13.80
CA LEU A 399 42.93 16.11 13.14
C LEU A 399 44.27 15.63 13.68
N GLU A 400 44.24 14.71 14.64
CA GLU A 400 45.41 14.16 15.33
C GLU A 400 45.36 12.62 15.41
N GLY A 401 46.46 11.99 15.81
CA GLY A 401 46.54 10.53 15.99
C GLY A 401 46.38 9.75 14.69
N GLU A 402 45.39 8.84 14.65
CA GLU A 402 45.05 8.05 13.46
C GLU A 402 44.30 8.86 12.38
N ASN A 403 43.77 10.04 12.74
CA ASN A 403 42.99 10.92 11.86
C ASN A 403 43.82 12.06 11.24
N LYS A 404 45.16 11.94 11.20
CA LYS A 404 46.06 12.97 10.62
C LYS A 404 45.70 13.28 9.16
N TYR A 405 45.86 14.53 8.79
CA TYR A 405 45.60 15.01 7.43
C TYR A 405 46.79 14.74 6.51
N ASP A 406 46.58 14.14 5.35
CA ASP A 406 47.61 13.98 4.33
C ASP A 406 47.75 15.27 3.50
N ALA A 407 48.74 16.10 3.83
CA ALA A 407 49.06 17.33 3.11
C ALA A 407 49.80 17.08 1.77
N GLY A 408 49.98 15.81 1.38
CA GLY A 408 50.69 15.41 0.16
C GLY A 408 52.20 15.69 0.23
N PRO A 409 52.99 15.28 -0.78
CA PRO A 409 54.42 15.56 -0.82
C PRO A 409 54.71 17.07 -0.94
N PRO A 410 55.67 17.64 -0.16
CA PRO A 410 56.65 16.96 0.68
C PRO A 410 56.23 16.69 2.15
N TYR A 411 55.04 17.10 2.58
CA TYR A 411 54.66 17.17 4.00
C TYR A 411 54.02 15.90 4.56
N GLY A 412 53.32 15.10 3.75
CA GLY A 412 52.70 13.83 4.17
C GLY A 412 51.64 14.00 5.27
N LEU A 413 51.49 13.00 6.15
CA LEU A 413 50.52 13.01 7.26
C LEU A 413 50.92 14.02 8.35
N GLN A 414 50.07 14.99 8.60
CA GLN A 414 50.28 16.10 9.53
C GLN A 414 49.09 16.26 10.48
N ASP A 415 49.39 16.73 11.69
CA ASP A 415 48.34 17.22 12.58
C ASP A 415 47.80 18.54 12.01
N ALA A 416 46.48 18.64 11.88
CA ALA A 416 45.84 19.77 11.21
C ALA A 416 44.58 20.22 11.94
N LYS A 417 44.23 21.49 11.76
CA LYS A 417 42.95 22.05 12.19
C LYS A 417 42.02 22.10 10.99
N LYS A 418 40.88 21.43 11.10
CA LYS A 418 39.81 21.47 10.10
C LYS A 418 38.68 22.35 10.64
N GLY A 419 38.27 23.34 9.86
CA GLY A 419 37.15 24.22 10.20
C GLY A 419 36.21 24.41 9.03
N VAL A 420 34.99 24.81 9.33
CA VAL A 420 33.98 25.22 8.34
C VAL A 420 33.51 26.62 8.72
N ILE A 421 33.44 27.51 7.74
CA ILE A 421 32.90 28.87 7.92
C ILE A 421 31.99 29.22 6.75
N PHE A 422 30.99 30.09 6.98
CA PHE A 422 30.06 30.50 5.92
C PHE A 422 30.62 31.69 5.15
N GLU A 423 30.59 31.65 3.82
CA GLU A 423 30.91 32.82 2.98
C GLU A 423 29.66 33.64 2.68
N SER A 424 28.52 32.97 2.50
CA SER A 424 27.22 33.62 2.26
C SER A 424 26.06 32.70 2.61
N PHE A 425 24.93 33.28 3.00
CA PHE A 425 23.66 32.58 3.18
C PHE A 425 22.66 32.92 2.05
N PRO A 426 21.71 32.04 1.74
CA PRO A 426 20.66 32.31 0.74
C PRO A 426 19.56 33.25 1.27
N PRO A 427 18.75 33.87 0.39
CA PRO A 427 17.54 34.60 0.80
C PRO A 427 16.53 33.74 1.59
N VAL A 428 16.37 32.47 1.23
CA VAL A 428 15.55 31.48 1.94
C VAL A 428 16.45 30.41 2.53
N LEU A 429 16.52 30.37 3.85
CA LEU A 429 17.41 29.51 4.60
C LEU A 429 16.65 28.31 5.17
N HIS A 430 17.01 27.12 4.69
CA HIS A 430 16.50 25.84 5.19
C HIS A 430 17.45 25.25 6.23
N LEU A 431 16.95 25.07 7.45
CA LEU A 431 17.70 24.49 8.56
C LEU A 431 17.08 23.15 8.94
N HIS A 432 17.84 22.08 8.78
CA HIS A 432 17.44 20.72 9.14
C HIS A 432 17.95 20.41 10.56
N LEU A 433 17.04 20.08 11.47
CA LEU A 433 17.40 19.73 12.83
C LEU A 433 17.60 18.21 12.90
N LYS A 434 18.85 17.76 13.13
CA LYS A 434 19.20 16.34 13.22
C LYS A 434 18.61 15.70 14.47
N ARG A 435 17.31 15.38 14.40
CA ARG A 435 16.53 14.75 15.46
C ARG A 435 16.40 13.24 15.31
N PHE A 436 17.02 12.63 14.31
CA PHE A 436 17.10 11.18 14.20
C PHE A 436 18.56 10.77 14.23
N GLU A 437 18.90 9.86 15.14
CA GLU A 437 20.25 9.32 15.28
C GLU A 437 20.20 7.83 15.59
N TYR A 438 21.26 7.12 15.22
CA TYR A 438 21.42 5.72 15.57
C TYR A 438 22.02 5.60 16.97
N ASP A 439 21.28 4.99 17.90
CA ASP A 439 21.76 4.71 19.25
C ASP A 439 22.47 3.36 19.27
N ILE A 440 23.80 3.41 19.38
CA ILE A 440 24.68 2.23 19.43
C ILE A 440 24.31 1.29 20.59
N ASN A 441 23.82 1.82 21.73
CA ASN A 441 23.50 0.99 22.89
C ASN A 441 22.19 0.21 22.69
N ARG A 442 21.28 0.72 21.85
CA ARG A 442 19.97 0.13 21.60
C ARG A 442 19.88 -0.56 20.23
N ASP A 443 20.93 -0.47 19.43
CA ASP A 443 21.01 -1.00 18.07
C ASP A 443 19.79 -0.61 17.22
N ALA A 444 19.36 0.66 17.35
CA ALA A 444 18.15 1.16 16.71
C ALA A 444 18.23 2.66 16.40
N MET A 445 17.54 3.08 15.34
CA MET A 445 17.29 4.49 15.07
C MET A 445 16.33 5.07 16.10
N MET A 446 16.67 6.24 16.64
CA MET A 446 15.90 6.90 17.67
C MET A 446 15.66 8.36 17.34
N LYS A 447 14.48 8.85 17.75
CA LYS A 447 14.13 10.26 17.69
C LYS A 447 14.58 10.99 18.95
N LEU A 448 15.31 12.09 18.77
CA LEU A 448 15.73 13.05 19.78
C LEU A 448 14.61 14.06 20.08
N ASN A 449 13.96 13.86 21.22
CA ASN A 449 12.92 14.75 21.74
C ASN A 449 13.46 15.79 22.72
N ASP A 450 14.77 16.07 22.71
CA ASP A 450 15.39 17.07 23.56
C ASP A 450 14.90 18.48 23.24
N ARG A 451 14.83 19.34 24.26
CA ARG A 451 14.44 20.74 24.11
C ARG A 451 15.51 21.48 23.32
N HIS A 452 15.10 22.06 22.19
CA HIS A 452 15.95 22.85 21.32
C HIS A 452 15.18 24.10 20.87
N ALA A 453 15.57 25.26 21.39
CA ALA A 453 14.89 26.52 21.16
C ALA A 453 15.40 27.23 19.90
N PHE A 454 14.49 27.74 19.09
CA PHE A 454 14.78 28.54 17.90
C PHE A 454 14.01 29.86 17.96
N PRO A 455 14.64 31.00 17.62
CA PRO A 455 14.03 32.31 17.78
C PRO A 455 13.12 32.72 16.61
N MET A 456 12.25 33.70 16.81
CA MET A 456 11.50 34.33 15.71
C MET A 456 12.41 35.09 14.75
N GLU A 457 13.51 35.67 15.27
CA GLU A 457 14.54 36.37 14.50
C GLU A 457 15.92 35.74 14.76
N PHE A 458 16.65 35.45 13.70
CA PHE A 458 17.96 34.81 13.76
C PHE A 458 19.01 35.69 13.06
N ASP A 459 20.08 36.05 13.79
CA ASP A 459 21.22 36.79 13.24
C ASP A 459 22.32 35.81 12.81
N ALA A 460 22.53 35.68 11.50
CA ALA A 460 23.54 34.78 10.94
C ALA A 460 24.94 35.44 10.82
N THR A 461 25.04 36.75 11.10
CA THR A 461 26.29 37.51 10.98
C THR A 461 27.48 36.90 11.74
N PRO A 462 27.33 36.35 12.97
CA PRO A 462 28.45 35.81 13.74
C PRO A 462 29.15 34.60 13.10
N TYR A 463 28.49 33.90 12.16
CA TYR A 463 29.00 32.67 11.56
C TYR A 463 29.61 32.88 10.17
N LEU A 464 29.56 34.12 9.66
CA LEU A 464 30.17 34.51 8.39
C LEU A 464 31.67 34.72 8.53
N SER A 465 32.40 34.47 7.45
CA SER A 465 33.82 34.78 7.35
C SER A 465 34.08 36.28 7.50
N GLU A 466 35.32 36.64 7.87
CA GLU A 466 35.72 38.04 7.97
C GLU A 466 35.64 38.75 6.60
N ASP A 467 35.94 38.01 5.53
CA ASP A 467 35.91 38.47 4.13
C ASP A 467 34.51 38.46 3.49
N ALA A 468 33.48 37.98 4.19
CA ALA A 468 32.12 37.92 3.66
C ALA A 468 31.52 39.32 3.44
N ASP A 469 30.67 39.46 2.42
CA ASP A 469 29.95 40.71 2.17
C ASP A 469 28.97 41.02 3.30
N LYS A 470 29.24 42.09 4.05
CA LYS A 470 28.42 42.60 5.17
C LYS A 470 27.75 43.93 4.83
N SER A 471 27.58 44.25 3.55
CA SER A 471 26.91 45.47 3.08
C SER A 471 25.42 45.51 3.48
N GLU A 472 24.76 44.36 3.52
CA GLU A 472 23.40 44.17 4.03
C GLU A 472 23.38 43.36 5.34
N PRO A 473 22.46 43.65 6.29
CA PRO A 473 22.27 42.81 7.47
C PRO A 473 21.93 41.37 7.12
N TRP A 474 22.48 40.41 7.86
CA TRP A 474 22.22 38.98 7.72
C TRP A 474 21.22 38.48 8.76
N ILE A 475 20.17 39.29 8.99
CA ILE A 475 19.09 39.00 9.93
C ILE A 475 17.95 38.31 9.19
N TYR A 476 17.53 37.18 9.72
CA TYR A 476 16.46 36.35 9.19
C TYR A 476 15.23 36.38 10.09
N GLN A 477 14.05 36.29 9.49
CA GLN A 477 12.78 36.08 10.18
C GLN A 477 12.25 34.67 9.92
N LEU A 478 11.69 34.05 10.95
CA LEU A 478 11.07 32.73 10.82
C LEU A 478 9.85 32.80 9.88
N HIS A 479 9.83 31.95 8.87
CA HIS A 479 8.75 31.83 7.90
C HIS A 479 7.96 30.54 8.08
N GLY A 480 8.65 29.44 8.41
CA GLY A 480 8.03 28.13 8.53
C GLY A 480 8.70 27.21 9.57
N VAL A 481 7.88 26.40 10.23
CA VAL A 481 8.30 25.34 11.16
C VAL A 481 7.61 24.05 10.74
N LEU A 482 8.37 23.11 10.16
CA LEU A 482 7.87 21.77 9.86
C LEU A 482 8.06 20.90 11.09
N VAL A 483 6.98 20.30 11.56
CA VAL A 483 6.91 19.57 12.82
C VAL A 483 6.70 18.10 12.54
N HIS A 484 7.38 17.26 13.31
CA HIS A 484 7.16 15.82 13.31
C HIS A 484 6.65 15.38 14.69
N SER A 485 5.47 14.76 14.72
CA SER A 485 4.86 14.18 15.91
C SER A 485 4.90 12.67 15.85
N GLY A 486 5.52 12.01 16.85
CA GLY A 486 5.64 10.56 16.89
C GLY A 486 7.07 10.08 17.10
N ASP A 487 7.34 8.84 16.73
CA ASP A 487 8.66 8.20 16.81
C ASP A 487 9.26 7.96 15.42
N PHE A 488 10.40 7.24 15.35
CA PHE A 488 11.05 6.95 14.08
C PHE A 488 10.23 6.01 13.15
N ASN A 489 9.46 5.08 13.72
CA ASN A 489 8.72 4.06 12.95
C ASN A 489 7.34 4.55 12.51
N ALA A 490 6.73 5.44 13.29
CA ALA A 490 5.42 6.01 13.01
C ALA A 490 5.33 7.43 13.56
N GLY A 491 5.04 8.37 12.66
CA GLY A 491 4.69 9.72 13.02
C GLY A 491 3.87 10.47 11.99
N HIS A 492 3.56 11.72 12.30
CA HIS A 492 2.73 12.62 11.51
C HIS A 492 3.44 13.95 11.33
N TYR A 493 3.42 14.46 10.11
CA TYR A 493 4.07 15.72 9.73
C TYR A 493 3.02 16.78 9.46
N TYR A 494 3.27 17.99 9.94
CA TYR A 494 2.49 19.18 9.62
C TYR A 494 3.41 20.41 9.64
N ALA A 495 2.94 21.53 9.10
CA ALA A 495 3.74 22.75 9.03
C ALA A 495 3.03 23.94 9.64
N PHE A 496 3.74 24.74 10.43
CA PHE A 496 3.33 26.11 10.74
C PHE A 496 3.99 27.05 9.75
N LEU A 497 3.21 27.80 8.99
CA LEU A 497 3.74 28.71 7.96
C LEU A 497 3.14 30.11 8.15
N LYS A 498 3.92 31.12 7.80
CA LYS A 498 3.51 32.53 7.78
C LYS A 498 3.44 33.03 6.32
N PRO A 499 2.25 32.95 5.67
CA PRO A 499 2.08 33.26 4.25
C PRO A 499 2.42 34.71 3.85
N ASN A 500 2.16 35.66 4.76
CA ASN A 500 2.29 37.09 4.51
C ASN A 500 3.34 37.71 5.44
N LYS A 501 4.07 38.72 4.96
CA LYS A 501 5.10 39.45 5.72
C LYS A 501 4.68 39.86 7.13
N ASP A 502 3.52 40.50 7.25
CA ASP A 502 2.95 40.99 8.52
C ASP A 502 1.74 40.14 8.98
N GLY A 503 1.63 38.91 8.48
CA GLY A 503 0.52 38.01 8.76
C GLY A 503 0.67 37.17 10.03
N ASN A 504 -0.34 36.35 10.28
CA ASN A 504 -0.31 35.33 11.34
C ASN A 504 0.32 34.03 10.84
N PHE A 505 0.74 33.18 11.77
CA PHE A 505 1.04 31.80 11.46
C PHE A 505 -0.25 30.99 11.29
N PHE A 506 -0.18 29.99 10.43
CA PHE A 506 -1.22 29.01 10.23
C PHE A 506 -0.60 27.62 10.28
N ARG A 507 -1.27 26.68 10.93
CA ARG A 507 -0.95 25.26 10.91
C ARG A 507 -1.64 24.61 9.72
N PHE A 508 -0.84 24.07 8.83
CA PHE A 508 -1.20 23.25 7.69
C PHE A 508 -1.03 21.79 8.09
N ASP A 509 -2.14 21.16 8.44
CA ASP A 509 -2.23 19.77 8.86
C ASP A 509 -3.06 19.02 7.82
N ASP A 510 -2.36 18.52 6.79
CA ASP A 510 -2.95 17.92 5.60
C ASP A 510 -4.12 18.75 5.03
N ASP A 511 -5.35 18.26 5.14
CA ASP A 511 -6.54 18.86 4.55
C ASP A 511 -7.08 20.04 5.36
N LYS A 512 -6.55 20.27 6.56
CA LYS A 512 -6.98 21.34 7.47
C LYS A 512 -5.93 22.44 7.55
N VAL A 513 -6.41 23.69 7.47
CA VAL A 513 -5.60 24.88 7.70
C VAL A 513 -6.24 25.67 8.82
N ILE A 514 -5.51 25.89 9.91
CA ILE A 514 -6.00 26.60 11.10
C ILE A 514 -5.01 27.71 11.48
N ARG A 515 -5.50 28.82 12.05
CA ARG A 515 -4.61 29.87 12.56
C ARG A 515 -3.87 29.34 13.80
N ALA A 516 -2.62 29.74 13.95
CA ALA A 516 -1.77 29.35 15.07
C ALA A 516 -1.23 30.57 15.83
N THR A 517 -1.05 30.41 17.13
CA THR A 517 -0.40 31.37 18.02
C THR A 517 1.12 31.23 17.99
N GLU A 518 1.85 32.25 18.43
CA GLU A 518 3.32 32.18 18.49
C GLU A 518 3.81 31.11 19.47
N LYS A 519 3.08 30.86 20.56
CA LYS A 519 3.38 29.80 21.53
C LYS A 519 3.31 28.41 20.88
N GLU A 520 2.26 28.14 20.10
CA GLU A 520 2.11 26.88 19.35
C GLU A 520 3.21 26.71 18.30
N VAL A 521 3.65 27.79 17.66
CA VAL A 521 4.71 27.77 16.64
C VAL A 521 6.09 27.53 17.26
N LEU A 522 6.36 28.18 18.39
CA LEU A 522 7.67 28.20 19.05
C LEU A 522 7.73 27.18 20.20
N GLU A 523 7.20 27.54 21.37
CA GLU A 523 7.42 26.83 22.64
C GLU A 523 6.97 25.37 22.60
N GLU A 524 5.84 25.11 21.96
CA GLU A 524 5.29 23.75 21.88
C GLU A 524 6.10 22.84 20.96
N ASN A 525 6.90 23.42 20.04
CA ASN A 525 7.72 22.70 19.07
C ASN A 525 9.20 22.62 19.44
N TYR A 526 9.63 23.17 20.58
CA TYR A 526 11.02 23.02 21.04
C TYR A 526 11.37 21.59 21.43
N GLY A 527 10.38 20.77 21.84
CA GLY A 527 10.60 19.48 22.49
C GLY A 527 10.86 19.63 24.00
N GLY A 528 11.40 18.60 24.64
CA GLY A 528 11.64 18.59 26.10
C GLY A 528 10.47 18.03 26.90
N GLU A 529 10.51 18.16 28.22
CA GLU A 529 9.46 17.65 29.11
C GLU A 529 8.17 18.50 29.04
N TYR A 530 7.05 17.94 29.50
CA TYR A 530 5.82 18.71 29.65
C TYR A 530 5.91 19.59 30.91
N ASP A 531 5.75 20.89 30.77
CA ASP A 531 5.56 21.80 31.90
C ASP A 531 4.11 21.69 32.39
N LEU A 532 3.91 21.18 33.60
CA LEU A 532 2.62 21.22 34.29
C LEU A 532 2.54 22.52 35.11
N SER A 533 1.38 23.18 35.06
CA SER A 533 1.08 24.50 35.65
C SER A 533 1.37 24.66 37.16
N ASN A 534 1.70 23.58 37.89
CA ASN A 534 1.93 23.59 39.33
C ASN A 534 3.38 23.27 39.76
N GLY A 535 4.35 23.26 38.86
CA GLY A 535 5.78 23.08 39.22
C GLY A 535 6.16 21.71 39.81
N ALA A 536 5.23 20.73 39.81
CA ALA A 536 5.49 19.36 40.21
C ALA A 536 6.06 18.57 39.01
N VAL A 537 7.26 18.03 39.17
CA VAL A 537 7.87 17.09 38.20
C VAL A 537 6.98 15.85 38.12
N GLY A 538 6.44 15.59 36.92
CA GLY A 538 5.35 14.65 36.71
C GLY A 538 5.62 13.23 37.22
N VAL A 539 4.78 12.78 38.14
CA VAL A 539 4.50 11.36 38.35
C VAL A 539 3.11 11.08 37.76
N ARG A 540 3.04 10.49 36.57
CA ARG A 540 1.86 9.70 36.17
C ARG A 540 2.10 8.23 36.53
N GLN A 541 1.07 7.64 37.14
CA GLN A 541 0.74 6.22 37.31
C GLN A 541 1.87 5.16 37.18
N PRO A 542 2.09 4.29 38.20
CA PRO A 542 3.16 3.28 38.23
C PRO A 542 3.14 2.20 37.12
N TYR A 543 2.14 2.19 36.24
CA TYR A 543 1.92 1.13 35.25
C TYR A 543 2.34 1.47 33.81
N ALA A 544 2.78 2.70 33.51
CA ALA A 544 3.30 3.07 32.19
C ALA A 544 4.85 3.04 32.16
N ARG A 545 5.47 1.89 32.44
CA ARG A 545 6.91 1.71 32.19
C ARG A 545 7.15 1.54 30.69
N GLY A 546 7.42 2.64 29.98
CA GLY A 546 7.94 2.57 28.60
C GLY A 546 7.83 3.83 27.74
N LEU A 547 6.96 4.79 28.06
CA LEU A 547 6.82 6.02 27.26
C LEU A 547 7.74 7.15 27.78
N SER A 548 8.37 7.85 26.84
CA SER A 548 9.22 9.03 27.07
C SER A 548 8.47 10.13 27.84
N THR A 549 9.11 10.74 28.85
CA THR A 549 8.60 11.93 29.56
C THR A 549 8.62 13.21 28.70
N LYS A 550 9.29 13.15 27.55
CA LYS A 550 9.48 14.27 26.62
C LYS A 550 8.41 14.31 25.53
N ARG A 551 8.02 15.53 25.12
CA ARG A 551 7.11 15.84 24.02
C ARG A 551 7.57 15.14 22.73
N SER A 552 6.69 14.33 22.15
CA SER A 552 6.92 13.63 20.89
C SER A 552 6.70 14.53 19.67
N MET A 553 6.10 15.71 19.83
CA MET A 553 6.01 16.75 18.80
C MET A 553 7.19 17.73 18.94
N ASN A 554 7.92 17.96 17.87
CA ASN A 554 8.98 18.95 17.84
C ASN A 554 9.33 19.35 16.40
N ALA A 555 9.89 20.55 16.26
CA ALA A 555 10.37 21.07 14.99
C ALA A 555 11.46 20.18 14.42
N TYR A 556 11.31 19.81 13.16
CA TYR A 556 12.23 18.96 12.41
C TYR A 556 12.98 19.77 11.33
N MET A 557 12.32 20.73 10.71
CA MET A 557 12.94 21.63 9.73
C MET A 557 12.41 23.05 9.94
N LEU A 558 13.31 24.04 9.90
CA LEU A 558 12.98 25.46 10.02
C LEU A 558 13.25 26.16 8.69
N VAL A 559 12.37 27.09 8.33
CA VAL A 559 12.48 27.91 7.12
C VAL A 559 12.53 29.37 7.55
N TYR A 560 13.63 30.04 7.20
CA TYR A 560 13.88 31.43 7.51
C TYR A 560 14.00 32.25 6.23
N ILE A 561 13.53 33.50 6.24
CA ILE A 561 13.67 34.43 5.12
C ILE A 561 14.49 35.64 5.58
N ARG A 562 15.46 36.07 4.78
CA ARG A 562 16.30 37.24 5.08
C ARG A 562 15.44 38.50 5.09
N LYS A 563 15.47 39.29 6.18
CA LYS A 563 14.59 40.46 6.37
C LYS A 563 14.70 41.49 5.24
N THR A 564 15.90 41.71 4.70
CA THR A 564 16.13 42.64 3.58
C THR A 564 15.55 42.17 2.25
N ARG A 565 15.24 40.87 2.12
CA ARG A 565 14.77 40.22 0.89
C ARG A 565 13.34 39.68 1.00
N VAL A 566 12.63 39.97 2.09
CA VAL A 566 11.26 39.47 2.30
C VAL A 566 10.32 39.89 1.18
N ASP A 567 10.44 41.13 0.70
CA ASP A 567 9.58 41.64 -0.38
C ASP A 567 9.91 40.99 -1.75
N ASP A 568 11.15 40.51 -1.93
CA ASP A 568 11.58 39.76 -3.11
C ASP A 568 11.14 38.29 -3.07
N VAL A 569 11.03 37.70 -1.88
CA VAL A 569 10.64 36.29 -1.68
C VAL A 569 9.12 36.14 -1.60
N LEU A 570 8.44 36.99 -0.83
CA LEU A 570 6.99 36.97 -0.61
C LEU A 570 6.24 37.89 -1.58
N VAL A 571 6.65 37.88 -2.86
CA VAL A 571 6.02 38.67 -3.92
C VAL A 571 4.52 38.40 -4.04
N ASN A 572 3.73 39.42 -4.32
CA ASN A 572 2.31 39.25 -4.63
C ASN A 572 2.14 38.53 -5.96
N ILE A 573 1.45 37.39 -5.94
CA ILE A 573 1.13 36.62 -7.16
C ILE A 573 -0.28 36.96 -7.60
N THR A 574 -0.39 37.46 -8.82
CA THR A 574 -1.63 37.84 -9.48
C THR A 574 -2.06 36.77 -10.49
N LYS A 575 -3.24 36.94 -11.10
CA LYS A 575 -3.68 36.04 -12.17
C LYS A 575 -2.78 36.10 -13.40
N ASP A 576 -2.16 37.24 -13.67
CA ASP A 576 -1.29 37.45 -14.85
C ASP A 576 0.05 36.70 -14.72
N ASP A 577 0.44 36.29 -13.51
CA ASP A 577 1.63 35.48 -13.27
C ASP A 577 1.40 33.98 -13.58
N VAL A 578 0.14 33.56 -13.81
CA VAL A 578 -0.23 32.18 -14.14
C VAL A 578 -0.41 32.03 -15.65
N PRO A 579 0.35 31.14 -16.32
CA PRO A 579 0.14 30.86 -17.73
C PRO A 579 -1.28 30.37 -18.06
N SER A 580 -1.89 30.95 -19.10
CA SER A 580 -3.28 30.69 -19.49
C SER A 580 -3.55 29.23 -19.92
N HIS A 581 -2.53 28.50 -20.40
CA HIS A 581 -2.69 27.09 -20.80
C HIS A 581 -3.01 26.18 -19.62
N ILE A 582 -2.55 26.51 -18.40
CA ILE A 582 -2.84 25.76 -17.18
C ILE A 582 -4.33 25.91 -16.83
N GLU A 583 -4.83 27.14 -16.80
CA GLU A 583 -6.24 27.44 -16.52
C GLU A 583 -7.17 26.80 -17.56
N THR A 584 -6.84 26.94 -18.85
CA THR A 584 -7.66 26.42 -19.96
C THR A 584 -7.81 24.90 -19.86
N LYS A 585 -6.70 24.16 -19.71
CA LYS A 585 -6.77 22.69 -19.58
C LYS A 585 -7.54 22.23 -18.34
N LEU A 586 -7.31 22.87 -17.20
CA LEU A 586 -8.03 22.50 -15.97
C LEU A 586 -9.54 22.80 -16.06
N ALA A 587 -9.93 23.87 -16.76
CA ALA A 587 -11.33 24.19 -17.01
C ALA A 587 -12.02 23.15 -17.92
N GLU A 588 -11.34 22.73 -18.99
CA GLU A 588 -11.81 21.66 -19.88
C GLU A 588 -12.02 20.33 -19.11
N GLU A 589 -11.06 19.94 -18.27
CA GLU A 589 -11.15 18.74 -17.44
C GLU A 589 -12.30 18.82 -16.42
N ARG A 590 -12.50 19.97 -15.76
CA ARG A 590 -13.63 20.18 -14.84
C ARG A 590 -14.97 20.07 -15.56
N ALA A 591 -15.09 20.61 -16.76
CA ALA A 591 -16.31 20.50 -17.58
C ALA A 591 -16.61 19.04 -17.99
N GLU A 592 -15.59 18.28 -18.38
CA GLU A 592 -15.70 16.85 -18.69
C GLU A 592 -16.14 16.04 -17.47
N LEU A 593 -15.53 16.29 -16.30
CA LEU A 593 -15.89 15.61 -15.06
C LEU A 593 -17.35 15.91 -14.67
N ALA A 594 -17.79 17.17 -14.79
CA ALA A 594 -19.16 17.58 -14.54
C ALA A 594 -20.14 16.88 -15.50
N ARG A 595 -19.79 16.73 -16.79
CA ARG A 595 -20.58 15.98 -17.76
C ARG A 595 -20.74 14.51 -17.33
N ARG A 596 -19.65 13.84 -16.94
CA ARG A 596 -19.68 12.44 -16.47
C ARG A 596 -20.47 12.27 -15.18
N LYS A 597 -20.38 13.23 -14.25
CA LYS A 597 -21.18 13.21 -13.01
C LYS A 597 -22.66 13.30 -13.33
N LYS A 598 -23.05 14.23 -14.21
CA LYS A 598 -24.43 14.37 -14.70
C LYS A 598 -24.92 13.09 -15.40
N GLU A 599 -24.09 12.47 -16.24
CA GLU A 599 -24.42 11.19 -16.87
C GLU A 599 -24.65 10.06 -15.86
N ARG A 600 -23.89 10.02 -14.75
CA ARG A 600 -24.05 9.06 -13.66
C ARG A 600 -25.31 9.33 -12.84
N GLU A 601 -25.58 10.59 -12.55
CA GLU A 601 -26.82 11.02 -11.90
C GLU A 601 -28.04 10.64 -12.74
N GLU A 602 -27.98 10.79 -14.07
CA GLU A 602 -29.07 10.39 -14.96
C GLU A 602 -29.11 8.88 -15.26
N ALA A 603 -28.06 8.11 -14.94
CA ALA A 603 -27.96 6.69 -15.29
C ALA A 603 -29.07 5.84 -14.66
N HIS A 604 -29.55 6.19 -13.46
CA HIS A 604 -30.63 5.45 -12.79
C HIS A 604 -31.96 5.53 -13.54
N LEU A 605 -32.16 6.53 -14.43
CA LEU A 605 -33.37 6.69 -15.23
C LEU A 605 -33.45 5.74 -16.43
N TYR A 606 -32.34 5.09 -16.79
CA TYR A 606 -32.24 4.23 -17.95
C TYR A 606 -32.05 2.75 -17.56
N ILE A 607 -32.41 1.87 -18.48
CA ILE A 607 -32.17 0.43 -18.44
C ILE A 607 -31.61 -0.02 -19.80
N ASN A 608 -30.67 -0.95 -19.77
CA ASN A 608 -30.11 -1.55 -20.99
C ASN A 608 -30.86 -2.84 -21.30
N ILE A 609 -31.40 -2.94 -22.52
CA ILE A 609 -32.12 -4.11 -23.02
C ILE A 609 -31.35 -4.70 -24.19
N GLY A 610 -31.06 -6.00 -24.14
CA GLY A 610 -30.51 -6.74 -25.27
C GLY A 610 -31.62 -7.34 -26.12
N VAL A 611 -31.69 -7.02 -27.41
CA VAL A 611 -32.69 -7.57 -28.33
C VAL A 611 -32.02 -8.53 -29.32
N LEU A 612 -32.56 -9.75 -29.40
CA LEU A 612 -32.23 -10.75 -30.42
C LEU A 612 -33.31 -10.78 -31.48
N ASP A 613 -32.93 -11.03 -32.72
CA ASP A 613 -33.80 -11.21 -33.86
C ASP A 613 -33.35 -12.40 -34.73
N GLU A 614 -34.11 -12.69 -35.79
CA GLU A 614 -33.80 -13.82 -36.68
C GLU A 614 -32.43 -13.69 -37.37
N GLU A 615 -31.97 -12.47 -37.64
CA GLU A 615 -30.66 -12.21 -38.22
C GLU A 615 -29.55 -12.61 -37.25
N SER A 616 -29.62 -12.16 -36.00
CA SER A 616 -28.66 -12.53 -34.95
C SER A 616 -28.62 -14.05 -34.72
N PHE A 617 -29.77 -14.72 -34.77
CA PHE A 617 -29.84 -16.18 -34.63
C PHE A 617 -29.22 -16.91 -35.82
N ARG A 618 -29.41 -16.43 -37.05
CA ARG A 618 -28.80 -17.02 -38.26
C ARG A 618 -27.29 -16.87 -38.29
N THR A 619 -26.75 -15.83 -37.66
CA THR A 619 -25.30 -15.65 -37.52
C THR A 619 -24.69 -16.42 -36.35
N HIS A 620 -25.52 -17.07 -35.52
CA HIS A 620 -25.05 -17.80 -34.35
C HIS A 620 -24.68 -19.25 -34.67
N HIS A 621 -23.50 -19.67 -34.20
CA HIS A 621 -22.92 -20.99 -34.49
C HIS A 621 -22.67 -21.87 -33.26
N GLY A 622 -23.25 -21.50 -32.12
CA GLY A 622 -23.05 -22.18 -30.84
C GLY A 622 -24.32 -22.78 -30.25
N PHE A 623 -24.30 -23.05 -28.94
CA PHE A 623 -25.47 -23.42 -28.14
C PHE A 623 -26.42 -22.24 -27.95
N ASP A 624 -27.70 -22.51 -27.71
CA ASP A 624 -28.77 -21.52 -27.53
C ASP A 624 -28.94 -20.58 -28.73
N LEU A 625 -29.65 -19.46 -28.55
CA LEU A 625 -29.88 -18.47 -29.61
C LEU A 625 -28.69 -17.51 -29.76
N THR A 626 -27.85 -17.41 -28.74
CA THR A 626 -26.66 -16.54 -28.66
C THR A 626 -25.72 -17.05 -27.56
N SER A 627 -24.50 -16.51 -27.45
CA SER A 627 -23.58 -16.81 -26.35
C SER A 627 -22.96 -15.54 -25.76
N VAL A 628 -22.72 -15.55 -24.45
CA VAL A 628 -21.98 -14.49 -23.74
C VAL A 628 -20.47 -14.51 -24.02
N ASP A 629 -19.97 -15.63 -24.54
CA ASP A 629 -18.54 -15.82 -24.84
C ASP A 629 -18.16 -15.25 -26.23
N LEU A 630 -19.12 -14.70 -26.97
CA LEU A 630 -18.87 -14.09 -28.27
C LEU A 630 -18.09 -12.78 -28.13
N PRO A 631 -17.19 -12.46 -29.08
CA PRO A 631 -16.42 -11.23 -29.05
C PRO A 631 -17.33 -9.99 -29.18
N PRO A 632 -16.99 -8.86 -28.56
CA PRO A 632 -17.76 -7.63 -28.71
C PRO A 632 -17.93 -7.23 -30.18
N GLY A 633 -19.16 -6.93 -30.59
CA GLY A 633 -19.50 -6.57 -31.97
C GLY A 633 -19.83 -7.76 -32.88
N ASP A 634 -19.82 -9.00 -32.38
CA ASP A 634 -20.30 -10.16 -33.12
C ASP A 634 -21.80 -9.99 -33.48
N PRO A 635 -22.21 -10.24 -34.74
CA PRO A 635 -23.61 -10.07 -35.16
C PRO A 635 -24.59 -11.01 -34.44
N ALA A 636 -24.12 -12.10 -33.85
CA ALA A 636 -24.96 -13.00 -33.06
C ALA A 636 -25.21 -12.52 -31.62
N LEU A 637 -24.58 -11.43 -31.17
CA LEU A 637 -24.86 -10.83 -29.87
C LEU A 637 -26.19 -10.05 -29.87
N PRO A 638 -26.93 -10.01 -28.75
CA PRO A 638 -28.10 -9.16 -28.63
C PRO A 638 -27.72 -7.69 -28.82
N LYS A 639 -28.39 -6.99 -29.73
CA LYS A 639 -28.19 -5.56 -29.93
C LYS A 639 -28.66 -4.81 -28.68
N GLN A 640 -27.78 -3.97 -28.13
CA GLN A 640 -28.02 -3.27 -26.87
C GLN A 640 -28.75 -1.94 -27.11
N TYR A 641 -29.83 -1.72 -26.37
CA TYR A 641 -30.61 -0.49 -26.39
C TYR A 641 -30.65 0.12 -24.99
N ARG A 642 -30.22 1.37 -24.86
CA ARG A 642 -30.37 2.16 -23.64
C ARG A 642 -31.72 2.88 -23.69
N ILE A 643 -32.66 2.44 -22.85
CA ILE A 643 -34.06 2.88 -22.88
C ILE A 643 -34.43 3.52 -21.53
N LEU A 644 -35.26 4.56 -21.56
CA LEU A 644 -35.83 5.15 -20.35
C LEU A 644 -36.72 4.12 -19.63
N ARG A 645 -36.58 4.00 -18.31
CA ARG A 645 -37.39 3.09 -17.48
C ARG A 645 -38.89 3.30 -17.67
N ALA A 646 -39.31 4.55 -17.75
CA ALA A 646 -40.71 4.95 -17.92
C ALA A 646 -41.25 4.81 -19.36
N LYS A 647 -40.39 4.49 -20.35
CA LYS A 647 -40.84 4.30 -21.73
C LYS A 647 -41.80 3.11 -21.81
N LYS A 648 -42.85 3.19 -22.62
CA LYS A 648 -43.77 2.06 -22.81
C LYS A 648 -43.19 0.99 -23.73
N VAL A 649 -43.54 -0.27 -23.49
CA VAL A 649 -43.10 -1.40 -24.33
C VAL A 649 -43.56 -1.21 -25.79
N GLY A 650 -44.78 -0.71 -26.01
CA GLY A 650 -45.30 -0.42 -27.36
C GLY A 650 -44.52 0.68 -28.09
N GLU A 651 -44.11 1.73 -27.38
CA GLU A 651 -43.25 2.79 -27.94
C GLU A 651 -41.85 2.26 -28.26
N PHE A 652 -41.35 1.30 -27.48
CA PHE A 652 -40.09 0.62 -27.79
C PHE A 652 -40.23 -0.29 -29.02
N ALA A 653 -41.33 -1.03 -29.15
CA ALA A 653 -41.63 -1.82 -30.35
C ALA A 653 -41.74 -0.93 -31.60
N GLN A 654 -42.41 0.22 -31.50
CA GLN A 654 -42.49 1.20 -32.59
C GLN A 654 -41.11 1.71 -33.03
N GLN A 655 -40.25 2.05 -32.08
CA GLN A 655 -38.87 2.48 -32.39
C GLN A 655 -38.11 1.41 -33.18
N LEU A 656 -38.22 0.14 -32.80
CA LEU A 656 -37.56 -0.95 -33.53
C LEU A 656 -38.21 -1.21 -34.89
N ALA A 657 -39.53 -1.05 -35.00
CA ALA A 657 -40.26 -1.18 -36.25
C ALA A 657 -39.80 -0.13 -37.27
N GLU A 658 -39.66 1.12 -36.85
CA GLU A 658 -39.14 2.20 -37.69
C GLU A 658 -37.70 1.93 -38.15
N GLU A 659 -36.84 1.39 -37.28
CA GLU A 659 -35.46 1.04 -37.62
C GLU A 659 -35.39 -0.06 -38.70
N LYS A 660 -36.29 -1.05 -38.62
CA LYS A 660 -36.30 -2.22 -39.52
C LYS A 660 -37.25 -2.07 -40.72
N GLY A 661 -37.94 -0.93 -40.86
CA GLY A 661 -38.91 -0.70 -41.93
C GLY A 661 -40.18 -1.55 -41.82
N LEU A 662 -40.58 -1.91 -40.59
CA LEU A 662 -41.76 -2.71 -40.26
C LEU A 662 -42.87 -1.83 -39.66
N LYS A 663 -44.07 -2.37 -39.49
CA LYS A 663 -45.12 -1.73 -38.68
C LYS A 663 -45.04 -2.18 -37.22
N ALA A 664 -45.44 -1.31 -36.29
CA ALA A 664 -45.37 -1.61 -34.86
C ALA A 664 -46.21 -2.85 -34.46
N ASP A 665 -47.33 -3.10 -35.12
CA ASP A 665 -48.20 -4.27 -34.92
C ASP A 665 -47.61 -5.59 -35.46
N GLN A 666 -46.55 -5.52 -36.25
CA GLN A 666 -45.79 -6.69 -36.71
C GLN A 666 -44.75 -7.17 -35.71
N ILE A 667 -44.44 -6.39 -34.67
CA ILE A 667 -43.41 -6.73 -33.69
C ILE A 667 -44.04 -7.23 -32.40
N ARG A 668 -43.50 -8.33 -31.88
CA ARG A 668 -43.84 -8.85 -30.56
C ARG A 668 -42.59 -9.28 -29.81
N PHE A 669 -42.53 -8.97 -28.51
CA PHE A 669 -41.40 -9.34 -27.68
C PHE A 669 -41.68 -10.61 -26.86
N TRP A 670 -40.75 -11.54 -26.94
CA TRP A 670 -40.62 -12.65 -26.01
C TRP A 670 -39.53 -12.35 -24.99
N VAL A 671 -39.81 -12.61 -23.73
CA VAL A 671 -38.82 -12.55 -22.66
C VAL A 671 -37.90 -13.74 -22.77
N MET A 672 -36.60 -13.48 -22.78
CA MET A 672 -35.56 -14.50 -22.68
C MET A 672 -35.30 -14.80 -21.21
N VAL A 673 -35.51 -16.05 -20.80
CA VAL A 673 -35.33 -16.49 -19.40
C VAL A 673 -34.17 -17.46 -19.27
N ASN A 674 -33.47 -17.38 -18.13
CA ASN A 674 -32.48 -18.37 -17.74
C ASN A 674 -33.19 -19.57 -17.11
N ARG A 675 -33.20 -20.71 -17.80
CA ARG A 675 -33.80 -21.95 -17.32
C ARG A 675 -32.92 -22.66 -16.29
N GLN A 676 -33.50 -23.58 -15.51
CA GLN A 676 -32.79 -24.37 -14.48
C GLN A 676 -31.61 -25.18 -15.05
N ASN A 677 -31.69 -25.60 -16.31
CA ASN A 677 -30.64 -26.33 -17.02
C ASN A 677 -29.53 -25.43 -17.60
N LYS A 678 -29.49 -24.14 -17.21
CA LYS A 678 -28.51 -23.13 -17.64
C LYS A 678 -28.56 -22.78 -19.13
N THR A 679 -29.72 -22.90 -19.77
CA THR A 679 -29.97 -22.33 -21.10
C THR A 679 -30.73 -21.02 -21.00
N THR A 680 -30.55 -20.13 -21.98
CA THR A 680 -31.31 -18.87 -22.11
C THR A 680 -32.21 -18.95 -23.33
N ARG A 681 -33.52 -19.03 -23.13
CA ARG A 681 -34.50 -19.26 -24.21
C ARG A 681 -35.71 -18.33 -24.09
N PRO A 682 -36.41 -18.03 -25.21
CA PRO A 682 -37.72 -17.40 -25.17
C PRO A 682 -38.70 -18.25 -24.34
N ASP A 683 -39.54 -17.61 -23.53
CA ASP A 683 -40.50 -18.32 -22.66
C ASP A 683 -41.88 -17.68 -22.68
N GLN A 684 -41.95 -16.36 -22.48
CA GLN A 684 -43.23 -15.65 -22.35
C GLN A 684 -43.28 -14.41 -23.23
N VAL A 685 -44.44 -14.16 -23.81
CA VAL A 685 -44.75 -12.96 -24.59
C VAL A 685 -45.17 -11.81 -23.69
N ILE A 686 -44.62 -10.61 -23.93
CA ILE A 686 -45.12 -9.37 -23.32
C ILE A 686 -46.36 -8.93 -24.08
N LYS A 687 -47.55 -9.16 -23.49
CA LYS A 687 -48.84 -8.86 -24.13
C LYS A 687 -49.32 -7.43 -23.96
N ASP A 688 -48.91 -6.77 -22.88
CA ASP A 688 -49.36 -5.43 -22.52
C ASP A 688 -48.39 -4.38 -23.10
N SER A 689 -48.84 -3.68 -24.15
CA SER A 689 -48.05 -2.62 -24.81
C SER A 689 -47.97 -1.33 -24.00
N GLU A 690 -48.89 -1.12 -23.06
CA GLU A 690 -48.98 0.11 -22.25
C GLU A 690 -48.10 0.05 -21.01
N MET A 691 -47.64 -1.15 -20.63
CA MET A 691 -46.69 -1.38 -19.56
C MET A 691 -45.37 -0.64 -19.80
N THR A 692 -44.79 -0.08 -18.74
CA THR A 692 -43.45 0.52 -18.82
C THR A 692 -42.38 -0.56 -18.96
N VAL A 693 -41.22 -0.20 -19.54
CA VAL A 693 -40.08 -1.10 -19.62
C VAL A 693 -39.61 -1.53 -18.22
N GLU A 694 -39.69 -0.64 -17.23
CA GLU A 694 -39.37 -0.97 -15.84
C GLU A 694 -40.32 -2.02 -15.26
N ASP A 695 -41.62 -1.90 -15.48
CA ASP A 695 -42.59 -2.90 -15.04
C ASP A 695 -42.36 -4.24 -15.74
N ALA A 696 -42.04 -4.22 -17.04
CA ALA A 696 -41.69 -5.42 -17.78
C ALA A 696 -40.43 -6.09 -17.22
N TYR A 697 -39.40 -5.31 -16.87
CA TYR A 697 -38.19 -5.81 -16.21
C TYR A 697 -38.49 -6.36 -14.82
N ASN A 698 -39.28 -5.66 -14.01
CA ASN A 698 -39.60 -6.09 -12.65
C ASN A 698 -40.46 -7.36 -12.62
N ARG A 699 -41.37 -7.50 -13.59
CA ARG A 699 -42.26 -8.66 -13.70
C ARG A 699 -41.58 -9.88 -14.32
N TYR A 700 -40.74 -9.69 -15.34
CA TYR A 700 -40.22 -10.79 -16.15
C TYR A 700 -38.69 -10.91 -16.14
N GLY A 701 -37.97 -9.89 -15.69
CA GLY A 701 -36.52 -9.88 -15.62
C GLY A 701 -35.98 -10.67 -14.43
N THR A 702 -34.77 -11.20 -14.59
CA THR A 702 -34.05 -11.90 -13.52
C THR A 702 -33.05 -10.95 -12.87
N LYS A 703 -33.17 -10.71 -11.55
CA LYS A 703 -32.23 -9.86 -10.80
C LYS A 703 -30.79 -10.30 -11.04
N GLY A 704 -29.91 -9.34 -11.35
CA GLY A 704 -28.49 -9.58 -11.63
C GLY A 704 -28.17 -10.07 -13.06
N ASN A 705 -29.16 -10.29 -13.92
CA ASN A 705 -28.96 -10.63 -15.34
C ASN A 705 -29.41 -9.49 -16.27
N PRO A 706 -28.76 -9.32 -17.45
CA PRO A 706 -29.23 -8.38 -18.46
C PRO A 706 -30.65 -8.73 -18.93
N PHE A 707 -31.52 -7.72 -19.06
CA PHE A 707 -32.86 -7.93 -19.60
C PHE A 707 -32.77 -8.18 -21.10
N ARG A 708 -33.21 -9.36 -21.54
CA ARG A 708 -33.09 -9.80 -22.93
C ARG A 708 -34.45 -10.13 -23.52
N LEU A 709 -34.66 -9.71 -24.76
CA LEU A 709 -35.89 -9.95 -25.50
C LEU A 709 -35.57 -10.62 -26.84
N TRP A 710 -36.41 -11.56 -27.25
CA TRP A 710 -36.48 -12.04 -28.62
C TRP A 710 -37.57 -11.26 -29.36
N MET A 711 -37.19 -10.59 -30.45
CA MET A 711 -38.09 -9.84 -31.32
C MET A 711 -38.64 -10.78 -32.40
N GLU A 712 -39.90 -11.16 -32.22
CA GLU A 712 -40.64 -11.91 -33.23
C GLU A 712 -41.30 -10.94 -34.21
N VAL A 713 -41.16 -11.24 -35.51
CA VAL A 713 -41.79 -10.48 -36.60
C VAL A 713 -42.91 -11.33 -37.20
N GLY A 714 -44.13 -10.80 -37.19
CA GLY A 714 -45.30 -11.50 -37.71
C GLY A 714 -45.51 -11.24 -39.20
N GLU A 715 -45.94 -12.27 -39.92
CA GLU A 715 -46.27 -12.16 -41.34
C GLU A 715 -47.64 -11.48 -41.53
N PRO A 716 -47.73 -10.40 -42.34
CA PRO A 716 -48.99 -9.73 -42.60
C PRO A 716 -49.89 -10.57 -43.51
N SER A 717 -51.17 -10.66 -43.14
CA SER A 717 -52.22 -11.24 -43.97
C SER A 717 -52.50 -10.38 -45.20
N ALA A 718 -53.31 -10.89 -46.13
CA ALA A 718 -53.67 -10.17 -47.36
C ALA A 718 -54.38 -8.81 -47.13
N ASP A 719 -54.95 -8.60 -45.94
CA ASP A 719 -55.56 -7.34 -45.47
C ASP A 719 -54.60 -6.43 -44.68
N GLY A 720 -53.34 -6.84 -44.52
CA GLY A 720 -52.31 -6.10 -43.79
C GLY A 720 -52.32 -6.29 -42.28
N THR A 721 -53.18 -7.15 -41.72
CA THR A 721 -53.22 -7.47 -40.29
C THR A 721 -52.33 -8.67 -39.96
N VAL A 722 -51.71 -8.66 -38.77
CA VAL A 722 -50.91 -9.79 -38.27
C VAL A 722 -51.75 -10.63 -37.32
N VAL A 723 -51.82 -11.93 -37.59
CA VAL A 723 -52.53 -12.90 -36.74
C VAL A 723 -51.49 -13.79 -36.04
N TRP A 724 -51.42 -13.68 -34.72
CA TRP A 724 -50.50 -14.48 -33.92
C TRP A 724 -51.09 -15.87 -33.61
N PRO A 725 -50.26 -16.95 -33.63
CA PRO A 725 -50.72 -18.29 -33.27
C PRO A 725 -51.20 -18.41 -31.82
N ASP A 726 -52.16 -19.32 -31.60
CA ASP A 726 -52.67 -19.64 -30.27
C ASP A 726 -51.64 -20.45 -29.46
N LEU A 727 -51.00 -19.78 -28.50
CA LEU A 727 -49.99 -20.35 -27.61
C LEU A 727 -50.53 -21.46 -26.68
N SER A 728 -51.86 -21.60 -26.55
CA SER A 728 -52.45 -22.70 -25.80
C SER A 728 -52.28 -24.05 -26.53
N ALA A 729 -52.35 -24.04 -27.86
CA ALA A 729 -52.30 -25.22 -28.72
C ALA A 729 -51.00 -25.37 -29.52
N SER A 730 -50.27 -24.28 -29.71
CA SER A 730 -49.02 -24.20 -30.46
C SER A 730 -47.84 -23.86 -29.56
N VAL A 731 -46.64 -24.16 -30.05
CA VAL A 731 -45.36 -23.90 -29.40
C VAL A 731 -44.40 -23.27 -30.41
N LEU A 732 -43.72 -22.21 -30.02
CA LEU A 732 -42.66 -21.58 -30.82
C LEU A 732 -41.36 -22.38 -30.66
N ILE A 733 -40.86 -22.96 -31.75
CA ILE A 733 -39.58 -23.69 -31.77
C ILE A 733 -38.57 -22.99 -32.68
N PHE A 734 -37.30 -23.27 -32.43
CA PHE A 734 -36.16 -22.75 -33.18
C PHE A 734 -35.48 -23.89 -33.93
N LEU A 735 -35.10 -23.64 -35.17
CA LEU A 735 -34.46 -24.62 -36.04
C LEU A 735 -32.98 -24.29 -36.21
N LYS A 736 -32.10 -25.27 -35.99
CA LYS A 736 -30.68 -25.20 -36.31
C LYS A 736 -30.31 -26.28 -37.32
N HIS A 737 -29.37 -25.95 -38.21
CA HIS A 737 -28.82 -26.90 -39.17
C HIS A 737 -27.37 -27.20 -38.82
N PHE A 738 -27.04 -28.48 -38.66
CA PHE A 738 -25.66 -28.94 -38.67
C PHE A 738 -25.29 -29.46 -40.06
N ASP A 739 -24.43 -28.72 -40.75
CA ASP A 739 -23.90 -29.13 -42.05
C ASP A 739 -22.66 -30.01 -41.88
N VAL A 740 -22.82 -31.30 -42.13
CA VAL A 740 -21.76 -32.31 -41.93
C VAL A 740 -20.52 -32.03 -42.79
N PRO A 741 -20.59 -31.69 -44.09
CA PRO A 741 -19.39 -31.45 -44.89
C PRO A 741 -18.59 -30.22 -44.43
N SER A 742 -19.25 -29.10 -44.10
CA SER A 742 -18.57 -27.88 -43.65
C SER A 742 -18.26 -27.86 -42.15
N GLN A 743 -18.80 -28.79 -41.36
CA GLN A 743 -18.66 -28.84 -39.90
C GLN A 743 -19.14 -27.52 -39.25
N THR A 744 -20.28 -27.00 -39.72
CA THR A 744 -20.89 -25.76 -39.22
C THR A 744 -22.26 -26.03 -38.63
N LEU A 745 -22.54 -25.37 -37.50
CA LEU A 745 -23.86 -25.33 -36.88
C LEU A 745 -24.41 -23.93 -37.08
N THR A 746 -25.63 -23.76 -37.56
CA THR A 746 -26.18 -22.43 -37.89
C THR A 746 -27.66 -22.35 -37.55
N GLY A 747 -28.11 -21.24 -36.97
CA GLY A 747 -29.53 -20.94 -36.82
C GLY A 747 -30.21 -20.78 -38.18
N VAL A 748 -31.42 -21.33 -38.34
CA VAL A 748 -32.20 -21.23 -39.58
C VAL A 748 -33.31 -20.20 -39.42
N GLY A 749 -34.08 -20.33 -38.34
CA GLY A 749 -35.18 -19.44 -38.01
C GLY A 749 -36.11 -20.07 -36.97
N SER A 750 -37.24 -19.42 -36.71
CA SER A 750 -38.28 -19.93 -35.81
C SER A 750 -39.51 -20.41 -36.60
N THR A 751 -40.32 -21.26 -35.97
CA THR A 751 -41.61 -21.72 -36.52
C THR A 751 -42.53 -22.19 -35.40
N TYR A 752 -43.84 -22.17 -35.64
CA TYR A 752 -44.81 -22.77 -34.74
C TYR A 752 -45.11 -24.22 -35.11
N VAL A 753 -45.21 -25.06 -34.10
CA VAL A 753 -45.69 -26.44 -34.20
C VAL A 753 -46.89 -26.64 -33.28
N ARG A 754 -47.81 -27.55 -33.63
CA ARG A 754 -48.92 -27.89 -32.73
C ARG A 754 -48.46 -28.94 -31.73
N LYS A 755 -48.89 -28.83 -30.46
CA LYS A 755 -48.49 -29.77 -29.39
C LYS A 755 -48.78 -31.24 -29.74
N ASN A 756 -49.87 -31.50 -30.46
CA ASN A 756 -50.28 -32.85 -30.89
C ASN A 756 -49.74 -33.27 -32.27
N GLN A 757 -49.01 -32.42 -32.98
CA GLN A 757 -48.38 -32.75 -34.27
C GLN A 757 -47.21 -33.71 -34.04
N LYS A 758 -46.98 -34.64 -34.98
CA LYS A 758 -45.84 -35.57 -34.88
C LYS A 758 -44.55 -34.84 -35.27
N VAL A 759 -43.45 -35.22 -34.63
CA VAL A 759 -42.12 -34.65 -34.93
C VAL A 759 -41.76 -34.81 -36.41
N GLY A 760 -42.09 -35.95 -37.02
CA GLY A 760 -41.85 -36.18 -38.45
C GLY A 760 -42.60 -35.24 -39.40
N ASP A 761 -43.70 -34.62 -38.93
CA ASP A 761 -44.48 -33.66 -39.72
C ASP A 761 -43.79 -32.29 -39.81
N LEU A 762 -42.61 -32.11 -39.21
CA LEU A 762 -41.75 -30.94 -39.37
C LEU A 762 -41.01 -30.95 -40.72
N ALA A 763 -40.95 -32.10 -41.40
CA ALA A 763 -40.19 -32.26 -42.62
C ALA A 763 -40.55 -31.27 -43.74
N PRO A 764 -41.83 -31.01 -44.07
CA PRO A 764 -42.17 -30.05 -45.12
C PRO A 764 -41.62 -28.65 -44.82
N VAL A 765 -41.68 -28.20 -43.57
CA VAL A 765 -41.20 -26.89 -43.13
C VAL A 765 -39.68 -26.78 -43.29
N ILE A 766 -38.94 -27.83 -42.90
CA ILE A 766 -37.48 -27.87 -43.04
C ILE A 766 -37.08 -27.86 -44.52
N LEU A 767 -37.73 -28.71 -45.34
CA LEU A 767 -37.42 -28.79 -46.77
C LEU A 767 -37.67 -27.46 -47.49
N GLU A 768 -38.74 -26.75 -47.13
CA GLU A 768 -39.04 -25.41 -47.64
C GLU A 768 -38.00 -24.39 -47.19
N LYS A 769 -37.74 -24.26 -45.88
CA LYS A 769 -36.77 -23.28 -45.34
C LYS A 769 -35.34 -23.50 -45.85
N MET A 770 -34.96 -24.75 -46.11
CA MET A 770 -33.63 -25.10 -46.62
C MET A 770 -33.55 -25.16 -48.15
N ASN A 771 -34.69 -25.00 -48.85
CA ASN A 771 -34.80 -25.19 -50.30
C ASN A 771 -34.24 -26.57 -50.75
N TRP A 772 -34.57 -27.62 -49.99
CA TRP A 772 -34.13 -29.00 -50.27
C TRP A 772 -35.16 -29.77 -51.11
N PRO A 773 -34.72 -30.68 -52.01
CA PRO A 773 -35.64 -31.50 -52.79
C PRO A 773 -36.56 -32.36 -51.92
N ALA A 774 -37.81 -32.52 -52.35
CA ALA A 774 -38.75 -33.45 -51.74
C ALA A 774 -38.15 -34.87 -51.67
N GLY A 775 -38.29 -35.53 -50.51
CA GLY A 775 -37.72 -36.85 -50.26
C GLY A 775 -36.28 -36.84 -49.72
N THR A 776 -35.69 -35.66 -49.46
CA THR A 776 -34.40 -35.58 -48.77
C THR A 776 -34.51 -36.16 -47.35
N GLU A 777 -33.67 -37.15 -47.03
CA GLU A 777 -33.59 -37.73 -45.69
C GLU A 777 -32.68 -36.90 -44.76
N PHE A 778 -33.13 -36.69 -43.52
CA PHE A 778 -32.39 -35.97 -42.50
C PHE A 778 -32.72 -36.53 -41.10
N LEU A 779 -31.82 -36.25 -40.15
CA LEU A 779 -31.96 -36.61 -38.73
C LEU A 779 -32.38 -35.39 -37.92
N LEU A 780 -33.10 -35.62 -36.83
CA LEU A 780 -33.56 -34.60 -35.90
C LEU A 780 -33.00 -34.85 -34.50
N PHE A 781 -32.53 -33.79 -33.86
CA PHE A 781 -31.99 -33.78 -32.51
C PHE A 781 -32.58 -32.62 -31.74
N GLU A 782 -32.83 -32.82 -30.46
CA GLU A 782 -33.24 -31.77 -29.54
C GLU A 782 -32.01 -31.22 -28.81
N GLU A 783 -31.80 -29.91 -28.85
CA GLU A 783 -30.77 -29.22 -28.07
C GLU A 783 -31.36 -28.82 -26.70
N ILE A 784 -31.35 -29.79 -25.77
CA ILE A 784 -31.96 -29.65 -24.45
C ILE A 784 -31.12 -28.74 -23.54
N LYS A 785 -29.81 -28.99 -23.50
CA LYS A 785 -28.82 -28.17 -22.78
C LYS A 785 -27.41 -28.44 -23.33
N HIS A 786 -26.45 -27.63 -22.92
CA HIS A 786 -25.05 -27.72 -23.32
C HIS A 786 -24.42 -29.14 -23.27
N THR A 787 -24.85 -30.00 -22.34
CA THR A 787 -24.33 -31.37 -22.17
C THR A 787 -25.22 -32.47 -22.74
N MET A 788 -26.38 -32.14 -23.33
CA MET A 788 -27.40 -33.11 -23.69
C MET A 788 -28.09 -32.72 -24.99
N VAL A 789 -27.80 -33.50 -26.03
CA VAL A 789 -28.36 -33.35 -27.38
C VAL A 789 -28.87 -34.71 -27.82
N ASP A 790 -30.18 -34.89 -27.82
CA ASP A 790 -30.81 -36.20 -27.93
C ASP A 790 -31.52 -36.38 -29.29
N PRO A 791 -31.43 -37.57 -29.90
CA PRO A 791 -32.13 -37.84 -31.15
C PRO A 791 -33.65 -37.89 -30.93
N MET A 792 -34.39 -37.20 -31.80
CA MET A 792 -35.86 -37.16 -31.72
C MET A 792 -36.49 -38.32 -32.46
N LYS A 793 -37.63 -38.81 -31.95
CA LYS A 793 -38.38 -39.94 -32.54
C LYS A 793 -39.49 -39.41 -33.47
N PRO A 794 -39.46 -39.67 -34.79
CA PRO A 794 -40.42 -39.09 -35.73
C PRO A 794 -41.91 -39.41 -35.46
N LYS A 795 -42.19 -40.51 -34.77
CA LYS A 795 -43.55 -40.98 -34.46
C LYS A 795 -44.16 -40.34 -33.21
N GLN A 796 -43.34 -39.71 -32.35
CA GLN A 796 -43.82 -39.02 -31.15
C GLN A 796 -44.43 -37.67 -31.52
N THR A 797 -45.36 -37.19 -30.71
CA THR A 797 -45.85 -35.81 -30.81
C THR A 797 -44.90 -34.85 -30.09
N PHE A 798 -44.91 -33.56 -30.45
CA PHE A 798 -44.11 -32.54 -29.75
C PHE A 798 -44.40 -32.51 -28.24
N GLN A 799 -45.66 -32.73 -27.83
CA GLN A 799 -46.03 -32.88 -26.42
C GLN A 799 -45.42 -34.12 -25.76
N GLN A 800 -45.35 -35.26 -26.46
CA GLN A 800 -44.71 -36.48 -25.94
C GLN A 800 -43.19 -36.36 -25.87
N SER A 801 -42.61 -35.48 -26.67
CA SER A 801 -41.20 -35.09 -26.62
C SER A 801 -40.95 -33.91 -25.68
N GLU A 802 -41.93 -33.50 -24.87
CA GLU A 802 -41.82 -32.44 -23.86
C GLU A 802 -41.38 -31.06 -24.40
N ILE A 803 -41.62 -30.80 -25.69
CA ILE A 803 -41.21 -29.55 -26.35
C ILE A 803 -42.03 -28.35 -25.86
N GLN A 804 -41.32 -27.28 -25.51
CA GLN A 804 -41.83 -26.02 -24.97
C GLN A 804 -41.37 -24.82 -25.83
N ASP A 805 -41.95 -23.65 -25.57
CA ASP A 805 -41.62 -22.42 -26.30
C ASP A 805 -40.12 -22.13 -26.15
N GLY A 806 -39.43 -21.77 -27.23
CA GLY A 806 -37.98 -21.52 -27.19
C GLY A 806 -37.09 -22.76 -27.28
N ASP A 807 -37.64 -23.97 -27.40
CA ASP A 807 -36.84 -25.16 -27.64
C ASP A 807 -36.20 -25.16 -29.03
N ILE A 808 -35.01 -25.75 -29.12
CA ILE A 808 -34.20 -25.78 -30.34
C ILE A 808 -34.16 -27.21 -30.87
N ILE A 809 -34.55 -27.38 -32.12
CA ILE A 809 -34.43 -28.62 -32.87
C ILE A 809 -33.30 -28.45 -33.88
N CYS A 810 -32.24 -29.22 -33.69
CA CYS A 810 -31.14 -29.32 -34.64
C CYS A 810 -31.42 -30.43 -35.65
N PHE A 811 -31.15 -30.19 -36.92
CA PHE A 811 -31.28 -31.18 -37.98
C PHE A 811 -30.03 -31.24 -38.85
N GLN A 812 -29.79 -32.40 -39.46
CA GLN A 812 -28.70 -32.61 -40.40
C GLN A 812 -29.14 -33.53 -41.53
N LYS A 813 -28.59 -33.35 -42.73
CA LYS A 813 -28.82 -34.25 -43.85
C LYS A 813 -28.20 -35.64 -43.60
N SER A 814 -28.86 -36.70 -44.02
CA SER A 814 -28.30 -38.05 -44.00
C SER A 814 -27.36 -38.22 -45.19
N ILE A 815 -26.05 -38.33 -44.93
CA ILE A 815 -25.00 -38.48 -45.96
C ILE A 815 -24.20 -39.76 -45.68
N LYS A 816 -23.85 -40.51 -46.73
CA LYS A 816 -23.01 -41.71 -46.58
C LYS A 816 -21.57 -41.30 -46.26
N GLU A 817 -20.90 -42.03 -45.37
CA GLU A 817 -19.51 -41.73 -44.98
C GLU A 817 -18.54 -41.66 -46.17
N SER A 818 -18.78 -42.47 -47.22
CA SER A 818 -17.98 -42.46 -48.46
C SER A 818 -18.06 -41.16 -49.26
N GLU A 819 -19.08 -40.33 -49.02
CA GLU A 819 -19.32 -39.06 -49.70
C GLU A 819 -18.83 -37.86 -48.89
N LEU A 820 -18.34 -38.07 -47.67
CA LEU A 820 -17.85 -37.01 -46.80
C LEU A 820 -16.41 -36.62 -47.15
N PRO A 821 -16.07 -35.32 -47.09
CA PRO A 821 -14.70 -34.90 -47.29
C PRO A 821 -13.80 -35.41 -46.14
N PRO A 822 -12.49 -35.62 -46.36
CA PRO A 822 -11.56 -36.04 -45.30
C PRO A 822 -11.50 -35.08 -44.10
N THR A 823 -11.96 -33.85 -44.27
CA THR A 823 -12.05 -32.81 -43.25
C THR A 823 -13.28 -32.92 -42.36
N ALA A 824 -14.27 -33.76 -42.69
CA ALA A 824 -15.47 -33.96 -41.90
C ALA A 824 -15.20 -34.94 -40.74
N ILE A 825 -14.81 -34.38 -39.58
CA ILE A 825 -14.43 -35.15 -38.39
C ILE A 825 -15.68 -35.66 -37.63
N TYR A 826 -16.73 -34.85 -37.58
CA TYR A 826 -17.97 -35.15 -36.86
C TYR A 826 -19.07 -35.52 -37.85
N THR A 827 -19.56 -36.76 -37.78
CA THR A 827 -20.59 -37.30 -38.69
C THR A 827 -22.01 -37.05 -38.20
N GLU A 828 -22.17 -36.73 -36.91
CA GLU A 828 -23.45 -36.41 -36.29
C GLU A 828 -23.39 -35.10 -35.47
N ALA A 829 -24.51 -34.38 -35.41
CA ALA A 829 -24.66 -33.10 -34.72
C ALA A 829 -24.28 -33.20 -33.23
N ARG A 830 -24.67 -34.28 -32.54
CA ARG A 830 -24.30 -34.51 -31.13
C ARG A 830 -22.78 -34.55 -30.90
N GLN A 831 -22.02 -35.05 -31.86
CA GLN A 831 -20.55 -35.10 -31.77
C GLN A 831 -19.96 -33.69 -31.94
N TYR A 832 -20.53 -32.90 -32.85
CA TYR A 832 -20.16 -31.50 -33.03
C TYR A 832 -20.48 -30.65 -31.80
N TYR A 833 -21.65 -30.85 -31.18
CA TYR A 833 -21.99 -30.21 -29.92
C TYR A 833 -21.03 -30.60 -28.78
N ASP A 834 -20.63 -31.88 -28.69
CA ASP A 834 -19.61 -32.30 -27.71
C ASP A 834 -18.27 -31.61 -27.97
N TYR A 835 -17.89 -31.40 -29.24
CA TYR A 835 -16.74 -30.58 -29.60
C TYR A 835 -16.90 -29.13 -29.15
N LEU A 836 -18.03 -28.48 -29.45
CA LEU A 836 -18.30 -27.09 -29.04
C LEU A 836 -18.26 -26.90 -27.52
N LEU A 837 -18.75 -27.89 -26.76
CA LEU A 837 -18.74 -27.86 -25.29
C LEU A 837 -17.31 -27.94 -24.72
N ASN A 838 -16.47 -28.76 -25.34
CA ASN A 838 -15.16 -29.10 -24.80
C ASN A 838 -14.02 -28.33 -25.47
N ARG A 839 -14.25 -27.61 -26.57
CA ARG A 839 -13.21 -26.81 -27.23
C ARG A 839 -12.75 -25.67 -26.32
N MET A 840 -11.46 -25.41 -26.31
CA MET A 840 -10.86 -24.27 -25.65
C MET A 840 -9.59 -23.85 -26.38
N ASN A 841 -9.29 -22.56 -26.39
CA ASN A 841 -8.02 -22.04 -26.88
C ASN A 841 -7.04 -21.98 -25.73
N VAL A 842 -5.90 -22.65 -25.86
CA VAL A 842 -4.82 -22.63 -24.87
C VAL A 842 -3.62 -21.93 -25.48
N LYS A 843 -3.11 -20.92 -24.78
CA LYS A 843 -1.89 -20.20 -25.11
C LYS A 843 -0.68 -20.95 -24.57
N PHE A 844 0.35 -21.08 -25.40
CA PHE A 844 1.63 -21.70 -25.05
C PHE A 844 2.74 -20.67 -25.22
N ALA A 845 3.61 -20.57 -24.22
CA ALA A 845 4.79 -19.72 -24.26
C ALA A 845 6.03 -20.48 -23.72
N PRO A 846 7.23 -20.21 -24.23
CA PRO A 846 8.45 -20.83 -23.69
C PRO A 846 8.71 -20.32 -22.26
N ILE A 847 9.17 -21.20 -21.36
CA ILE A 847 9.42 -20.81 -19.97
C ILE A 847 10.59 -19.83 -19.82
N LYS A 848 11.57 -19.88 -20.73
CA LYS A 848 12.67 -18.93 -20.83
C LYS A 848 12.42 -18.03 -22.05
N GLY A 849 12.44 -16.72 -21.82
CA GLY A 849 12.28 -15.74 -22.90
C GLY A 849 13.36 -15.89 -23.96
N GLY A 850 12.98 -15.95 -25.23
CA GLY A 850 13.89 -16.11 -26.37
C GLY A 850 14.18 -17.56 -26.80
N GLU A 851 13.71 -18.58 -26.07
CA GLU A 851 13.92 -20.00 -26.38
C GLU A 851 12.72 -20.67 -27.10
N GLY A 852 11.93 -19.92 -27.87
CA GLY A 852 10.79 -20.49 -28.61
C GLY A 852 9.77 -19.45 -29.06
N GLU A 853 8.69 -19.91 -29.69
CA GLU A 853 7.59 -19.07 -30.15
C GLU A 853 6.38 -19.13 -29.20
N GLU A 854 5.62 -18.03 -29.14
CA GLU A 854 4.32 -18.00 -28.47
C GLU A 854 3.21 -18.32 -29.48
N PHE A 855 2.33 -19.25 -29.14
CA PHE A 855 1.27 -19.69 -30.04
C PHE A 855 0.00 -20.10 -29.27
N SER A 856 -1.09 -20.28 -30.00
CA SER A 856 -2.37 -20.74 -29.43
C SER A 856 -2.87 -21.95 -30.19
N LEU A 857 -3.33 -22.97 -29.47
CA LEU A 857 -3.97 -24.14 -30.07
C LEU A 857 -5.41 -24.28 -29.56
N THR A 858 -6.32 -24.62 -30.47
CA THR A 858 -7.67 -25.06 -30.12
C THR A 858 -7.63 -26.54 -29.74
N LEU A 859 -7.82 -26.82 -28.46
CA LEU A 859 -7.73 -28.15 -27.85
C LEU A 859 -9.07 -28.54 -27.22
N SER A 860 -9.21 -29.81 -26.85
CA SER A 860 -10.36 -30.30 -26.08
C SER A 860 -10.00 -30.40 -24.60
N ARG A 861 -10.90 -29.91 -23.74
CA ARG A 861 -10.87 -30.05 -22.28
C ARG A 861 -10.67 -31.50 -21.82
N LYS A 862 -11.10 -32.46 -22.63
CA LYS A 862 -11.00 -33.90 -22.37
C LYS A 862 -9.64 -34.51 -22.74
N MET A 863 -8.76 -33.77 -23.43
CA MET A 863 -7.45 -34.30 -23.82
C MET A 863 -6.61 -34.66 -22.61
N THR A 864 -5.99 -35.83 -22.63
CA THR A 864 -4.96 -36.21 -21.65
C THR A 864 -3.64 -35.48 -21.91
N TYR A 865 -2.72 -35.53 -20.95
CA TYR A 865 -1.36 -34.97 -21.10
C TYR A 865 -0.71 -35.39 -22.42
N ASP A 866 -0.72 -36.69 -22.72
CA ASP A 866 -0.07 -37.23 -23.92
C ASP A 866 -0.77 -36.76 -25.22
N GLN A 867 -2.11 -36.62 -25.19
CA GLN A 867 -2.88 -36.20 -26.36
C GLN A 867 -2.64 -34.74 -26.72
N PHE A 868 -2.63 -33.84 -25.74
CA PHE A 868 -2.36 -32.43 -26.05
C PHE A 868 -0.86 -32.17 -26.27
N SER A 869 0.03 -32.87 -25.55
CA SER A 869 1.48 -32.81 -25.78
C SER A 869 1.80 -33.19 -27.22
N LYS A 870 1.12 -34.21 -27.78
CA LYS A 870 1.28 -34.58 -29.19
C LYS A 870 0.96 -33.43 -30.14
N LYS A 871 -0.13 -32.71 -29.91
CA LYS A 871 -0.52 -31.56 -30.75
C LYS A 871 0.46 -30.39 -30.63
N VAL A 872 0.99 -30.14 -29.43
CA VAL A 872 2.02 -29.12 -29.21
C VAL A 872 3.32 -29.54 -29.89
N GLY A 873 3.72 -30.81 -29.78
CA GLY A 873 4.90 -31.36 -30.47
C GLY A 873 4.78 -31.33 -31.99
N GLU A 874 3.60 -31.63 -32.55
CA GLU A 874 3.32 -31.47 -33.99
C GLU A 874 3.46 -30.00 -34.44
N HIS A 875 3.02 -29.04 -33.61
CA HIS A 875 3.16 -27.60 -33.91
C HIS A 875 4.63 -27.15 -33.85
N LEU A 876 5.34 -27.53 -32.80
CA LEU A 876 6.74 -27.15 -32.56
C LEU A 876 7.76 -27.98 -33.36
N ASN A 877 7.30 -29.02 -34.07
CA ASN A 877 8.15 -30.03 -34.71
C ASN A 877 9.15 -30.69 -33.73
N VAL A 878 8.66 -31.04 -32.54
CA VAL A 878 9.42 -31.67 -31.45
C VAL A 878 8.74 -32.97 -31.02
N ASP A 879 9.52 -33.99 -30.65
CA ASP A 879 8.96 -35.23 -30.10
C ASP A 879 8.16 -34.93 -28.81
N PRO A 880 6.88 -35.33 -28.71
CA PRO A 880 6.04 -35.04 -27.55
C PRO A 880 6.60 -35.54 -26.21
N THR A 881 7.49 -36.52 -26.24
CA THR A 881 8.18 -37.03 -25.04
C THR A 881 9.24 -36.08 -24.51
N HIS A 882 9.70 -35.11 -25.30
CA HIS A 882 10.70 -34.11 -24.92
C HIS A 882 10.06 -32.78 -24.50
N LEU A 883 8.76 -32.76 -24.23
CA LEU A 883 8.04 -31.56 -23.80
C LEU A 883 7.57 -31.68 -22.35
N ARG A 884 7.79 -30.61 -21.58
CA ARG A 884 7.16 -30.42 -20.27
C ARG A 884 6.43 -29.10 -20.19
N PHE A 885 5.37 -29.06 -19.38
CA PHE A 885 4.48 -27.90 -19.28
C PHE A 885 4.35 -27.40 -17.84
N ALA A 886 4.16 -26.10 -17.66
CA ALA A 886 3.94 -25.48 -16.35
C ALA A 886 2.71 -24.56 -16.36
N PRO A 887 1.84 -24.58 -15.33
CA PRO A 887 0.70 -23.67 -15.24
C PRO A 887 1.14 -22.23 -15.00
N VAL A 888 0.33 -21.28 -15.47
CA VAL A 888 0.54 -19.84 -15.24
C VAL A 888 -0.20 -19.40 -13.99
N ILE A 889 0.51 -18.73 -13.06
CA ILE A 889 -0.09 -18.14 -11.87
C ILE A 889 -0.92 -16.91 -12.29
N ALA A 890 -2.22 -16.90 -11.96
CA ALA A 890 -3.14 -15.87 -12.45
C ALA A 890 -2.80 -14.44 -11.98
N SER A 891 -2.25 -14.30 -10.76
CA SER A 891 -1.95 -12.98 -10.16
C SER A 891 -0.62 -12.37 -10.60
N THR A 892 0.38 -13.19 -10.93
CA THR A 892 1.75 -12.72 -11.21
C THR A 892 2.22 -13.00 -12.63
N GLY A 893 1.50 -13.83 -13.38
CA GLY A 893 1.92 -14.31 -14.70
C GLY A 893 3.12 -15.25 -14.69
N LYS A 894 3.68 -15.58 -13.51
CA LYS A 894 4.88 -16.43 -13.41
C LYS A 894 4.56 -17.92 -13.59
N PRO A 895 5.50 -18.75 -14.08
CA PRO A 895 5.34 -20.19 -14.14
C PRO A 895 5.30 -20.80 -12.73
N LYS A 896 4.43 -21.79 -12.52
CA LYS A 896 4.44 -22.67 -11.34
C LYS A 896 5.37 -23.88 -11.60
N GLN A 897 5.43 -24.80 -10.64
CA GLN A 897 6.04 -26.11 -10.82
C GLN A 897 5.48 -26.83 -12.06
N PHE A 898 6.36 -27.50 -12.78
CA PHE A 898 6.01 -28.32 -13.94
C PHE A 898 4.99 -29.41 -13.59
N ILE A 899 4.08 -29.66 -14.52
CA ILE A 899 3.05 -30.68 -14.44
C ILE A 899 3.73 -32.05 -14.49
N LYS A 900 3.49 -32.89 -13.48
CA LYS A 900 3.92 -34.29 -13.51
C LYS A 900 3.08 -35.05 -14.53
N ARG A 901 3.73 -35.82 -15.41
CA ARG A 901 3.04 -36.62 -16.42
C ARG A 901 2.16 -37.68 -15.74
N SER A 902 0.85 -37.64 -15.99
CA SER A 902 -0.12 -38.61 -15.50
C SER A 902 -1.09 -39.02 -16.61
N ALA A 903 -1.29 -40.32 -16.79
CA ALA A 903 -2.11 -40.86 -17.87
C ALA A 903 -3.61 -40.51 -17.74
N ASN A 904 -4.09 -40.25 -16.52
CA ASN A 904 -5.51 -40.04 -16.23
C ASN A 904 -5.91 -38.57 -16.08
N GLN A 905 -4.95 -37.65 -16.09
CA GLN A 905 -5.23 -36.22 -15.89
C GLN A 905 -5.59 -35.55 -17.22
N THR A 906 -6.72 -34.87 -17.24
CA THR A 906 -7.21 -34.12 -18.40
C THR A 906 -6.73 -32.67 -18.39
N LEU A 907 -6.70 -32.04 -19.56
CA LEU A 907 -6.35 -30.63 -19.74
C LEU A 907 -7.22 -29.70 -18.87
N TYR A 908 -8.51 -29.99 -18.74
CA TYR A 908 -9.40 -29.25 -17.85
C TYR A 908 -8.98 -29.31 -16.38
N GLN A 909 -8.55 -30.48 -15.90
CA GLN A 909 -8.07 -30.65 -14.53
C GLN A 909 -6.71 -29.98 -14.30
N ILE A 910 -5.88 -29.91 -15.34
CA ILE A 910 -4.58 -29.23 -15.29
C ILE A 910 -4.77 -27.71 -15.16
N LEU A 911 -5.65 -27.14 -15.99
CA LEU A 911 -5.87 -25.69 -16.05
C LEU A 911 -6.74 -25.15 -14.90
N ASN A 912 -7.57 -25.99 -14.28
CA ASN A 912 -8.47 -25.63 -13.17
C ASN A 912 -8.10 -26.31 -11.83
N GLY A 913 -6.87 -26.81 -11.69
CA GLY A 913 -6.44 -27.59 -10.52
C GLY A 913 -6.36 -26.80 -9.21
N GLN A 914 -7.13 -27.24 -8.21
CA GLN A 914 -7.26 -26.78 -6.80
C GLN A 914 -7.61 -25.29 -6.58
N TYR A 915 -8.83 -25.07 -6.10
CA TYR A 915 -9.28 -23.82 -5.49
C TYR A 915 -8.48 -23.53 -4.21
N GLY A 916 -8.01 -22.31 -4.03
CA GLY A 916 -7.43 -21.87 -2.76
C GLY A 916 -8.48 -21.79 -1.65
N THR A 917 -8.04 -21.60 -0.41
CA THR A 917 -8.88 -21.48 0.81
C THR A 917 -10.01 -20.44 0.71
N TYR A 918 -9.92 -19.52 -0.25
CA TYR A 918 -10.87 -18.43 -0.51
C TYR A 918 -11.69 -18.58 -1.80
N GLY A 919 -11.67 -19.74 -2.46
CA GLY A 919 -12.55 -20.04 -3.59
C GLY A 919 -12.14 -19.49 -4.97
N TYR A 920 -10.97 -18.85 -5.10
CA TYR A 920 -10.44 -18.38 -6.39
C TYR A 920 -9.50 -19.41 -7.05
N SER A 921 -9.55 -19.49 -8.39
CA SER A 921 -8.57 -20.25 -9.17
C SER A 921 -7.21 -19.57 -9.10
N MET A 922 -6.18 -20.30 -8.65
CA MET A 922 -4.79 -19.83 -8.61
C MET A 922 -4.13 -19.83 -10.01
N HIS A 923 -4.81 -20.39 -11.01
CA HIS A 923 -4.26 -20.64 -12.34
C HIS A 923 -5.05 -19.93 -13.42
N ARG A 924 -4.34 -19.50 -14.47
CA ARG A 924 -4.98 -19.10 -15.71
C ARG A 924 -5.64 -20.33 -16.36
N PRO A 925 -6.94 -20.27 -16.70
CA PRO A 925 -7.65 -21.39 -17.29
C PRO A 925 -7.34 -21.59 -18.78
N ASP A 926 -6.49 -20.74 -19.37
CA ASP A 926 -6.29 -20.60 -20.82
C ASP A 926 -4.80 -20.60 -21.25
N ALA A 927 -3.86 -20.89 -20.35
CA ALA A 927 -2.43 -20.75 -20.66
C ALA A 927 -1.52 -21.76 -19.95
N LEU A 928 -0.47 -22.20 -20.66
CA LEU A 928 0.61 -23.03 -20.14
C LEU A 928 1.96 -22.51 -20.65
N TYR A 929 2.98 -22.56 -19.80
CA TYR A 929 4.37 -22.51 -20.25
C TYR A 929 4.81 -23.87 -20.76
N TYR A 930 5.74 -23.91 -21.71
CA TYR A 930 6.40 -25.13 -22.18
C TYR A 930 7.92 -25.01 -22.12
N GLU A 931 8.58 -26.16 -22.09
CA GLU A 931 10.03 -26.28 -22.25
C GLU A 931 10.35 -27.53 -23.06
N VAL A 932 11.30 -27.38 -23.98
CA VAL A 932 11.87 -28.47 -24.79
C VAL A 932 13.07 -29.04 -24.04
N LEU A 933 13.05 -30.34 -23.79
CA LEU A 933 14.09 -31.07 -23.09
C LEU A 933 15.08 -31.71 -24.08
N GLU A 934 16.34 -31.85 -23.67
CA GLU A 934 17.36 -32.56 -24.46
C GLU A 934 17.17 -34.09 -24.46
N THR A 935 16.45 -34.61 -23.46
CA THR A 935 16.14 -36.04 -23.28
C THR A 935 14.65 -36.24 -23.04
N SER A 936 14.15 -37.47 -23.17
CA SER A 936 12.75 -37.77 -22.84
C SER A 936 12.40 -37.34 -21.40
N LEU A 937 11.18 -36.86 -21.19
CA LEU A 937 10.65 -36.44 -19.89
C LEU A 937 10.76 -37.56 -18.85
N SER A 938 10.51 -38.80 -19.24
CA SER A 938 10.69 -39.97 -18.38
C SER A 938 12.12 -40.16 -17.91
N GLU A 939 13.11 -39.91 -18.77
CA GLU A 939 14.51 -40.00 -18.38
C GLU A 939 14.91 -38.80 -17.52
N TYR A 940 14.45 -37.60 -17.89
CA TYR A 940 14.72 -36.36 -17.17
C TYR A 940 14.23 -36.41 -15.72
N GLU A 941 13.03 -36.95 -15.47
CA GLU A 941 12.46 -37.08 -14.13
C GLU A 941 13.29 -37.98 -13.19
N THR A 942 14.05 -38.94 -13.74
CA THR A 942 14.94 -39.82 -12.95
C THR A 942 16.28 -39.17 -12.56
N LYS A 943 16.60 -38.00 -13.13
CA LYS A 943 17.84 -37.26 -12.87
C LYS A 943 17.60 -36.04 -11.96
N LYS A 944 18.66 -35.58 -11.31
CA LYS A 944 18.73 -34.35 -10.51
C LYS A 944 19.65 -33.38 -11.24
N VAL A 945 19.23 -32.13 -11.36
CA VAL A 945 20.10 -31.06 -11.86
C VAL A 945 20.93 -30.54 -10.69
N LEU A 946 22.25 -30.54 -10.84
CA LEU A 946 23.20 -30.01 -9.87
C LEU A 946 24.04 -28.94 -10.53
N ARG A 947 24.19 -27.80 -9.85
CA ARG A 947 25.05 -26.70 -10.30
C ARG A 947 26.39 -26.80 -9.59
N VAL A 948 27.47 -27.00 -10.35
CA VAL A 948 28.83 -27.18 -9.83
C VAL A 948 29.74 -26.09 -10.37
N SER A 949 30.49 -25.44 -9.47
CA SER A 949 31.54 -24.49 -9.82
C SER A 949 32.88 -25.20 -9.94
N TRP A 950 33.34 -25.38 -11.17
CA TRP A 950 34.65 -25.93 -11.52
C TRP A 950 35.73 -24.85 -11.41
N LEU A 951 36.84 -25.19 -10.75
CA LEU A 951 37.96 -24.31 -10.47
C LEU A 951 39.22 -24.75 -11.25
N PRO A 952 39.32 -24.43 -12.56
CA PRO A 952 40.40 -24.92 -13.42
C PRO A 952 41.80 -24.41 -13.03
N GLU A 953 41.89 -23.23 -12.41
CA GLU A 953 43.16 -22.61 -11.99
C GLU A 953 43.10 -22.28 -10.49
N GLY A 954 42.55 -23.21 -9.71
CA GLY A 954 42.21 -22.97 -8.30
C GLY A 954 41.16 -21.87 -8.15
N ILE A 955 41.15 -21.18 -7.01
CA ILE A 955 40.13 -20.16 -6.71
C ILE A 955 40.25 -18.87 -7.53
N SER A 956 41.24 -18.76 -8.42
CA SER A 956 41.46 -17.59 -9.26
C SER A 956 40.51 -17.54 -10.47
N LYS A 957 39.96 -18.68 -10.87
CA LYS A 957 39.09 -18.84 -12.04
C LYS A 957 37.96 -19.79 -11.72
N GLU A 958 36.73 -19.37 -11.98
CA GLU A 958 35.51 -20.14 -11.72
C GLU A 958 34.73 -20.34 -13.01
N GLN A 959 34.25 -21.56 -13.24
CA GLN A 959 33.35 -21.91 -14.33
C GLN A 959 32.17 -22.73 -13.78
N THR A 960 30.95 -22.25 -13.97
CA THR A 960 29.75 -22.92 -13.45
C THR A 960 29.13 -23.83 -14.51
N PHE A 961 28.85 -25.08 -14.14
CA PHE A 961 28.18 -26.07 -14.98
C PHE A 961 26.89 -26.57 -14.33
N GLU A 962 25.82 -26.64 -15.11
CA GLU A 962 24.60 -27.36 -14.74
C GLU A 962 24.69 -28.81 -15.26
N LEU A 963 24.67 -29.77 -14.36
CA LEU A 963 24.89 -31.19 -14.65
C LEU A 963 23.63 -32.00 -14.30
N LEU A 964 23.19 -32.84 -15.23
CA LEU A 964 22.11 -33.80 -15.03
C LEU A 964 22.70 -35.13 -14.57
N VAL A 965 22.46 -35.50 -13.31
CA VAL A 965 23.03 -36.69 -12.68
C VAL A 965 21.91 -37.61 -12.18
N PRO A 966 22.02 -38.95 -12.30
CA PRO A 966 21.01 -39.86 -11.75
C PRO A 966 20.72 -39.60 -10.27
N ARG A 967 19.44 -39.55 -9.87
CA ARG A 967 19.06 -39.27 -8.46
C ARG A 967 19.60 -40.31 -7.47
N ASN A 968 19.70 -41.55 -7.91
CA ASN A 968 20.26 -42.67 -7.16
C ASN A 968 21.78 -42.84 -7.37
N GLY A 969 22.42 -41.94 -8.13
CA GLY A 969 23.85 -41.95 -8.39
C GLY A 969 24.69 -41.42 -7.23
N ASN A 970 25.99 -41.32 -7.47
CA ASN A 970 26.99 -40.82 -6.53
C ASN A 970 27.86 -39.70 -7.14
N ILE A 971 28.86 -39.22 -6.41
CA ILE A 971 29.76 -38.14 -6.88
C ILE A 971 30.62 -38.59 -8.07
N SER A 972 30.92 -39.88 -8.22
CA SER A 972 31.59 -40.39 -9.43
C SER A 972 30.74 -40.13 -10.68
N ASP A 973 29.42 -40.32 -10.61
CA ASP A 973 28.50 -39.98 -11.71
C ASP A 973 28.49 -38.46 -12.01
N LEU A 974 28.60 -37.62 -10.98
CA LEU A 974 28.72 -36.16 -11.11
C LEU A 974 30.04 -35.77 -11.79
N LEU A 975 31.16 -36.38 -11.40
CA LEU A 975 32.47 -36.14 -11.99
C LEU A 975 32.54 -36.60 -13.44
N ALA A 976 31.95 -37.74 -13.79
CA ALA A 976 31.82 -38.18 -15.18
C ALA A 976 31.00 -37.19 -16.03
N ALA A 977 29.89 -36.67 -15.47
CA ALA A 977 29.10 -35.63 -16.13
C ALA A 977 29.88 -34.32 -16.30
N LEU A 978 30.64 -33.91 -15.28
CA LEU A 978 31.51 -32.73 -15.33
C LEU A 978 32.62 -32.91 -16.37
N GLN A 979 33.32 -34.05 -16.36
CA GLN A 979 34.39 -34.38 -17.30
C GLN A 979 33.92 -34.23 -18.74
N LYS A 980 32.76 -34.82 -19.06
CA LYS A 980 32.16 -34.74 -20.40
C LYS A 980 31.76 -33.31 -20.77
N LYS A 981 31.16 -32.56 -19.84
CA LYS A 981 30.61 -31.22 -20.13
C LYS A 981 31.68 -30.13 -20.16
N ALA A 982 32.70 -30.24 -19.32
CA ALA A 982 33.82 -29.31 -19.24
C ALA A 982 35.00 -29.70 -20.15
N GLY A 983 34.99 -30.90 -20.74
CA GLY A 983 36.03 -31.37 -21.66
C GLY A 983 37.36 -31.67 -20.96
N LEU A 984 37.32 -32.27 -19.76
CA LEU A 984 38.50 -32.56 -18.95
C LEU A 984 39.14 -33.90 -19.36
N ASP A 985 40.48 -33.96 -19.37
CA ASP A 985 41.20 -35.22 -19.61
C ASP A 985 41.12 -36.19 -18.41
N GLU A 986 41.45 -37.46 -18.64
CA GLU A 986 41.36 -38.53 -17.63
C GLU A 986 42.34 -38.34 -16.46
N GLU A 987 43.49 -37.71 -16.68
CA GLU A 987 44.48 -37.45 -15.64
C GLU A 987 43.98 -36.34 -14.70
N THR A 988 43.39 -35.28 -15.25
CA THR A 988 42.85 -34.16 -14.48
C THR A 988 41.70 -34.60 -13.60
N ILE A 989 40.74 -35.38 -14.11
CA ILE A 989 39.54 -35.76 -13.35
C ILE A 989 39.84 -36.70 -12.16
N GLN A 990 40.90 -37.52 -12.26
CA GLN A 990 41.33 -38.41 -11.17
C GLN A 990 41.79 -37.66 -9.93
N ASP A 991 42.32 -36.45 -10.11
CA ASP A 991 42.80 -35.59 -9.03
C ASP A 991 41.78 -34.51 -8.62
N VAL A 992 40.52 -34.62 -9.06
CA VAL A 992 39.46 -33.66 -8.68
C VAL A 992 38.77 -34.07 -7.40
N ARG A 993 38.69 -33.15 -6.45
CA ARG A 993 37.80 -33.26 -5.29
C ARG A 993 36.54 -32.42 -5.47
N VAL A 994 35.47 -32.85 -4.80
CA VAL A 994 34.22 -32.09 -4.71
C VAL A 994 33.92 -31.76 -3.25
N TYR A 995 33.55 -30.52 -2.96
CA TYR A 995 33.17 -30.12 -1.60
C TYR A 995 31.93 -29.21 -1.59
N GLU A 996 31.18 -29.30 -0.49
CA GLU A 996 30.05 -28.43 -0.20
C GLU A 996 30.54 -27.20 0.57
N ALA A 997 30.17 -26.02 0.08
CA ALA A 997 30.34 -24.76 0.79
C ALA A 997 28.99 -24.18 1.21
N HIS A 998 28.94 -23.66 2.43
CA HIS A 998 27.77 -22.98 2.99
C HIS A 998 28.22 -21.67 3.65
N SER A 999 27.51 -20.58 3.39
CA SER A 999 27.87 -19.23 3.86
C SER A 999 29.35 -18.88 3.63
N GLY A 1000 29.88 -19.17 2.44
CA GLY A 1000 31.26 -18.87 2.07
C GLY A 1000 32.34 -19.65 2.83
N LYS A 1001 31.99 -20.76 3.50
CA LYS A 1001 32.93 -21.65 4.23
C LYS A 1001 32.77 -23.09 3.75
N ILE A 1002 33.85 -23.87 3.75
CA ILE A 1002 33.79 -25.31 3.45
C ILE A 1002 33.07 -26.02 4.60
N TYR A 1003 31.99 -26.72 4.27
CA TYR A 1003 31.21 -27.50 5.22
C TYR A 1003 31.77 -28.92 5.33
N LYS A 1004 31.85 -29.63 4.20
CA LYS A 1004 32.41 -30.98 4.09
C LYS A 1004 32.92 -31.25 2.67
N GLU A 1005 33.91 -32.13 2.59
CA GLU A 1005 34.33 -32.75 1.33
C GLU A 1005 33.49 -33.99 1.06
N LEU A 1006 33.18 -34.25 -0.21
CA LEU A 1006 32.34 -35.36 -0.64
C LEU A 1006 33.20 -36.44 -1.27
N SER A 1007 33.09 -37.66 -0.77
CA SER A 1007 33.74 -38.82 -1.39
C SER A 1007 33.02 -39.27 -2.66
N ASP A 1008 33.73 -39.99 -3.54
CA ASP A 1008 33.19 -40.48 -4.81
C ASP A 1008 31.91 -41.32 -4.67
N ASN A 1009 31.79 -42.04 -3.55
CA ASN A 1009 30.65 -42.90 -3.24
C ASN A 1009 29.49 -42.14 -2.54
N PHE A 1010 29.63 -40.85 -2.26
CA PHE A 1010 28.60 -40.05 -1.60
C PHE A 1010 27.36 -39.93 -2.50
N SER A 1011 26.17 -40.18 -1.95
CA SER A 1011 24.93 -40.19 -2.74
C SER A 1011 24.49 -38.79 -3.16
N ILE A 1012 24.11 -38.64 -4.43
CA ILE A 1012 23.52 -37.41 -5.00
C ILE A 1012 22.22 -37.00 -4.28
N ALA A 1013 21.45 -37.97 -3.79
CA ALA A 1013 20.26 -37.73 -2.98
C ALA A 1013 20.58 -37.01 -1.65
N GLY A 1014 21.78 -37.23 -1.11
CA GLY A 1014 22.25 -36.63 0.15
C GLY A 1014 22.78 -35.20 0.03
N ILE A 1015 22.86 -34.64 -1.19
CA ILE A 1015 23.30 -33.26 -1.42
C ILE A 1015 22.13 -32.30 -1.20
N ASN A 1016 22.30 -31.36 -0.26
CA ASN A 1016 21.31 -30.34 0.06
C ASN A 1016 21.18 -29.30 -1.09
N GLU A 1017 20.01 -28.68 -1.26
CA GLU A 1017 19.77 -27.70 -2.34
C GLU A 1017 20.34 -26.31 -2.02
N PHE A 1018 20.62 -26.01 -0.75
CA PHE A 1018 21.09 -24.70 -0.29
C PHE A 1018 22.62 -24.55 -0.21
N VAL A 1019 23.39 -25.58 -0.58
CA VAL A 1019 24.86 -25.54 -0.58
C VAL A 1019 25.40 -25.23 -1.97
N THR A 1020 26.58 -24.64 -2.03
CA THR A 1020 27.31 -24.46 -3.29
C THR A 1020 28.30 -25.61 -3.45
N LEU A 1021 28.27 -26.30 -4.59
CA LEU A 1021 29.21 -27.36 -4.92
C LEU A 1021 30.40 -26.78 -5.67
N TYR A 1022 31.60 -27.00 -5.16
CA TYR A 1022 32.83 -26.69 -5.87
C TYR A 1022 33.55 -27.98 -6.24
N ALA A 1023 34.12 -27.99 -7.45
CA ALA A 1023 35.04 -29.02 -7.91
C ALA A 1023 36.38 -28.36 -8.20
N GLU A 1024 37.46 -28.88 -7.62
CA GLU A 1024 38.81 -28.37 -7.87
C GLU A 1024 39.81 -29.52 -8.00
N LYS A 1025 40.85 -29.31 -8.80
CA LYS A 1025 42.02 -30.19 -8.77
C LYS A 1025 42.74 -30.03 -7.43
N VAL A 1026 43.06 -31.14 -6.77
CA VAL A 1026 43.85 -31.14 -5.53
C VAL A 1026 45.20 -30.45 -5.83
N PRO A 1027 45.56 -29.37 -5.10
CA PRO A 1027 46.79 -28.63 -5.38
C PRO A 1027 48.03 -29.50 -5.20
N GLU A 1028 49.08 -29.28 -6.01
CA GLU A 1028 50.36 -30.01 -5.90
C GLU A 1028 50.98 -29.93 -4.50
N GLU A 1029 50.78 -28.81 -3.82
CA GLU A 1029 51.25 -28.62 -2.44
C GLU A 1029 50.55 -29.56 -1.45
N GLU A 1030 49.25 -29.84 -1.65
CA GLU A 1030 48.50 -30.77 -0.83
C GLU A 1030 48.79 -32.23 -1.22
N ALA A 1031 49.00 -32.50 -2.51
CA ALA A 1031 49.36 -33.82 -3.01
C ALA A 1031 50.75 -34.30 -2.54
N ASN A 1032 51.67 -33.36 -2.28
CA ASN A 1032 53.06 -33.65 -1.89
C ASN A 1032 53.37 -33.33 -0.41
N MET A 1033 52.35 -33.35 0.46
CA MET A 1033 52.50 -33.05 1.89
C MET A 1033 53.54 -33.96 2.58
N GLN A 1034 54.37 -33.35 3.42
CA GLN A 1034 55.40 -34.04 4.21
C GLN A 1034 54.89 -34.47 5.59
N GLU A 1035 55.62 -35.39 6.24
CA GLU A 1035 55.26 -35.90 7.58
C GLU A 1035 55.24 -34.77 8.61
N GLY A 1036 54.05 -34.49 9.17
CA GLY A 1036 53.80 -33.40 10.13
C GLY A 1036 53.03 -32.19 9.57
N GLU A 1037 52.85 -32.08 8.25
CA GLU A 1037 52.02 -31.05 7.64
C GLU A 1037 50.52 -31.38 7.75
N ARG A 1038 49.66 -30.34 7.89
CA ARG A 1038 48.19 -30.50 7.95
C ARG A 1038 47.49 -29.48 7.07
N THR A 1039 46.23 -29.72 6.71
CA THR A 1039 45.40 -28.73 5.99
C THR A 1039 44.56 -27.89 6.94
N ILE A 1040 44.32 -26.63 6.56
CA ILE A 1040 43.40 -25.69 7.20
C ILE A 1040 42.41 -25.15 6.17
N ASN A 1041 41.15 -24.95 6.56
CA ASN A 1041 40.14 -24.33 5.70
C ASN A 1041 40.29 -22.81 5.74
N ALA A 1042 40.36 -22.18 4.58
CA ALA A 1042 40.48 -20.74 4.41
C ALA A 1042 39.23 -20.13 3.76
N PHE A 1043 38.88 -18.91 4.13
CA PHE A 1043 37.74 -18.17 3.57
C PHE A 1043 37.98 -16.65 3.61
N SER A 1044 37.26 -15.89 2.78
CA SER A 1044 37.35 -14.41 2.79
C SER A 1044 36.13 -13.80 3.48
N PHE A 1045 36.33 -12.68 4.18
CA PHE A 1045 35.27 -11.92 4.83
C PHE A 1045 35.54 -10.41 4.84
N ASP A 1046 34.52 -9.59 5.05
CA ASP A 1046 34.63 -8.12 5.10
C ASP A 1046 34.33 -7.61 6.52
N ARG A 1047 35.38 -7.26 7.27
CA ARG A 1047 35.39 -6.79 8.67
C ARG A 1047 34.88 -7.80 9.70
N GLU A 1048 33.77 -8.47 9.43
CA GLU A 1048 33.14 -9.46 10.31
C GLU A 1048 33.24 -10.87 9.71
N PRO A 1049 33.72 -11.90 10.45
CA PRO A 1049 33.85 -13.28 9.95
C PRO A 1049 32.55 -13.97 9.49
N ASN A 1050 31.40 -13.35 9.71
CA ASN A 1050 30.09 -13.79 9.22
C ASN A 1050 29.70 -13.16 7.88
N LYS A 1051 30.34 -12.05 7.49
CA LYS A 1051 30.16 -11.37 6.19
C LYS A 1051 31.13 -11.96 5.17
N THR A 1052 30.93 -13.23 4.83
CA THR A 1052 31.82 -13.96 3.93
C THR A 1052 31.58 -13.64 2.46
N HIS A 1053 32.64 -13.80 1.65
CA HIS A 1053 32.60 -13.65 0.21
C HIS A 1053 33.73 -14.46 -0.45
N GLY A 1054 33.71 -14.53 -1.78
CA GLY A 1054 34.70 -15.29 -2.55
C GLY A 1054 34.51 -16.81 -2.43
N ILE A 1055 35.55 -17.54 -2.86
CA ILE A 1055 35.56 -19.01 -2.90
C ILE A 1055 36.40 -19.51 -1.73
N PRO A 1056 35.84 -20.29 -0.80
CA PRO A 1056 36.62 -20.88 0.28
C PRO A 1056 37.48 -22.04 -0.24
N PHE A 1057 38.64 -22.27 0.37
CA PHE A 1057 39.63 -23.25 -0.11
C PHE A 1057 40.38 -23.91 1.03
N LYS A 1058 41.03 -25.05 0.78
CA LYS A 1058 41.99 -25.64 1.71
C LYS A 1058 43.41 -25.14 1.44
N PHE A 1059 44.20 -25.06 2.51
CA PHE A 1059 45.58 -24.58 2.49
C PHE A 1059 46.47 -25.44 3.40
N VAL A 1060 47.72 -25.69 3.01
CA VAL A 1060 48.67 -26.53 3.78
C VAL A 1060 49.43 -25.68 4.81
N VAL A 1061 49.43 -26.14 6.06
CA VAL A 1061 50.13 -25.53 7.20
C VAL A 1061 51.39 -26.36 7.49
N LYS A 1062 52.55 -25.70 7.53
CA LYS A 1062 53.84 -26.34 7.81
C LYS A 1062 54.24 -26.17 9.28
N PRO A 1063 54.64 -27.24 9.98
CA PRO A 1063 55.02 -27.17 11.39
C PRO A 1063 56.46 -26.64 11.60
N VAL A 1064 56.78 -26.27 12.84
CA VAL A 1064 58.15 -25.98 13.29
C VAL A 1064 59.01 -27.26 13.23
N SER A 1065 60.15 -27.24 12.53
CA SER A 1065 61.02 -28.43 12.44
C SER A 1065 61.68 -28.75 13.80
N ALA A 1066 61.45 -29.95 14.34
CA ALA A 1066 62.22 -30.45 15.47
C ALA A 1066 63.59 -30.93 14.98
N ALA A 1067 64.67 -30.27 15.42
CA ALA A 1067 66.03 -30.66 15.10
C ALA A 1067 66.33 -32.10 15.61
N THR A 1068 66.63 -33.00 14.68
CA THR A 1068 67.22 -34.31 14.97
C THR A 1068 68.67 -34.16 15.48
N ASN A 1069 68.97 -34.81 16.60
CA ASN A 1069 70.27 -34.88 17.27
C ASN A 1069 71.49 -35.05 16.32
N SER A 1070 72.43 -34.10 16.33
CA SER A 1070 73.85 -34.40 16.18
C SER A 1070 74.71 -33.39 16.94
N TRP A 1071 75.52 -33.89 17.87
CA TRP A 1071 76.53 -33.16 18.62
C TRP A 1071 77.60 -32.56 17.68
N GLN A 1072 77.65 -31.23 17.55
CA GLN A 1072 78.89 -30.42 17.58
C GLN A 1072 78.62 -28.97 17.17
N CYS A 1073 79.37 -28.09 17.83
CA CYS A 1073 79.66 -26.69 17.48
C CYS A 1073 78.66 -25.62 17.92
N THR A 1074 79.22 -24.71 18.70
CA THR A 1074 78.70 -23.45 19.21
C THR A 1074 78.52 -22.44 18.08
N ASP A 1075 77.27 -22.07 17.80
CA ASP A 1075 76.85 -20.70 17.50
C ASP A 1075 75.31 -20.64 17.45
N SER A 1076 74.74 -19.61 18.05
CA SER A 1076 73.30 -19.39 18.19
C SER A 1076 72.57 -19.43 16.84
N HIS A 1077 71.80 -20.48 16.56
CA HIS A 1077 70.77 -20.50 15.52
C HIS A 1077 69.50 -21.13 16.08
N THR A 1078 68.47 -20.29 16.16
CA THR A 1078 67.07 -20.57 16.49
C THR A 1078 66.46 -21.61 15.55
N SER A 1079 65.78 -22.62 16.10
CA SER A 1079 64.81 -23.44 15.40
C SER A 1079 63.69 -22.55 14.86
N GLN A 1080 63.67 -22.22 13.57
CA GLN A 1080 62.60 -21.42 12.95
C GLN A 1080 61.59 -22.33 12.24
N GLY A 1081 60.32 -22.26 12.65
CA GLY A 1081 59.20 -22.73 11.83
C GLY A 1081 58.87 -21.73 10.73
N GLU A 1082 57.95 -22.11 9.83
CA GLU A 1082 57.49 -21.22 8.76
C GLU A 1082 56.82 -19.98 9.37
N ILE A 1083 57.51 -18.83 9.28
CA ILE A 1083 56.95 -17.55 9.69
C ILE A 1083 55.83 -17.13 8.74
N PHE A 1084 54.87 -16.38 9.23
CA PHE A 1084 53.66 -16.06 8.50
C PHE A 1084 53.94 -15.22 7.26
N LYS A 1085 55.05 -14.48 7.23
CA LYS A 1085 55.55 -13.83 6.02
C LYS A 1085 55.77 -14.80 4.84
N GLU A 1086 56.33 -15.98 5.09
CA GLU A 1086 56.51 -17.02 4.07
C GLU A 1086 55.16 -17.65 3.69
N THR A 1087 54.28 -17.83 4.68
CA THR A 1087 52.89 -18.28 4.47
C THR A 1087 52.11 -17.31 3.57
N LYS A 1088 52.30 -15.99 3.72
CA LYS A 1088 51.69 -14.94 2.90
C LYS A 1088 52.10 -15.06 1.43
N GLU A 1089 53.35 -15.39 1.12
CA GLU A 1089 53.81 -15.57 -0.26
C GLU A 1089 53.09 -16.75 -0.93
N ARG A 1090 52.89 -17.85 -0.19
CA ARG A 1090 52.13 -19.02 -0.66
C ARG A 1090 50.64 -18.70 -0.83
N LEU A 1091 50.03 -17.94 0.09
CA LEU A 1091 48.65 -17.47 -0.03
C LEU A 1091 48.45 -16.54 -1.23
N SER A 1092 49.41 -15.66 -1.52
CA SER A 1092 49.41 -14.81 -2.72
C SER A 1092 49.40 -15.65 -4.00
N LYS A 1093 50.23 -16.71 -4.06
CA LYS A 1093 50.24 -17.66 -5.18
C LYS A 1093 48.93 -18.45 -5.28
N ARG A 1094 48.38 -18.93 -4.15
CA ARG A 1094 47.15 -19.75 -4.10
C ARG A 1094 45.89 -18.96 -4.48
N THR A 1095 45.79 -17.71 -4.03
CA THR A 1095 44.65 -16.84 -4.31
C THR A 1095 44.76 -16.11 -5.66
N GLY A 1096 45.97 -16.01 -6.22
CA GLY A 1096 46.24 -15.22 -7.42
C GLY A 1096 46.24 -13.70 -7.19
N ILE A 1097 46.00 -13.24 -5.95
CA ILE A 1097 45.99 -11.82 -5.59
C ILE A 1097 47.42 -11.37 -5.33
N LYS A 1098 47.90 -10.33 -6.05
CA LYS A 1098 49.29 -9.86 -5.99
C LYS A 1098 49.41 -8.35 -5.72
N GLY A 1099 50.61 -7.93 -5.30
CA GLY A 1099 50.99 -6.52 -5.11
C GLY A 1099 50.16 -5.79 -4.05
N LYS A 1100 49.93 -4.49 -4.26
CA LYS A 1100 49.20 -3.60 -3.32
C LYS A 1100 47.81 -4.08 -2.91
N GLN A 1101 47.19 -4.99 -3.68
CA GLN A 1101 45.88 -5.54 -3.33
C GLN A 1101 46.00 -6.65 -2.28
N PHE A 1102 47.07 -7.44 -2.33
CA PHE A 1102 47.35 -8.50 -1.34
C PHE A 1102 47.85 -7.91 -0.03
N GLU A 1103 48.68 -6.86 -0.09
CA GLU A 1103 49.19 -6.13 1.10
C GLU A 1103 48.08 -5.54 1.98
N LYS A 1104 46.90 -5.28 1.40
CA LYS A 1104 45.73 -4.75 2.13
C LYS A 1104 44.91 -5.83 2.84
N ILE A 1105 45.18 -7.11 2.60
CA ILE A 1105 44.46 -8.21 3.24
C ILE A 1105 45.02 -8.40 4.64
N LYS A 1106 44.14 -8.36 5.64
CA LYS A 1106 44.49 -8.77 7.01
C LYS A 1106 44.16 -10.24 7.18
N PHE A 1107 45.06 -11.01 7.78
CA PHE A 1107 44.87 -12.45 7.97
C PHE A 1107 44.60 -12.74 9.44
N ALA A 1108 43.70 -13.68 9.71
CA ALA A 1108 43.36 -14.07 11.07
C ALA A 1108 43.06 -15.56 11.19
N VAL A 1109 43.32 -16.13 12.36
CA VAL A 1109 42.77 -17.43 12.75
C VAL A 1109 41.41 -17.22 13.39
N VAL A 1110 40.40 -17.95 12.91
CA VAL A 1110 39.00 -17.82 13.31
C VAL A 1110 38.48 -19.19 13.74
N ALA A 1111 38.05 -19.32 15.00
CA ALA A 1111 37.44 -20.56 15.48
C ALA A 1111 36.07 -20.79 14.82
N ARG A 1112 35.70 -22.04 14.55
CA ARG A 1112 34.45 -22.42 13.86
C ARG A 1112 33.16 -22.11 14.63
N THR A 1113 33.25 -21.85 15.94
CA THR A 1113 32.10 -21.55 16.80
C THR A 1113 31.44 -20.23 16.39
N MET A 1114 30.10 -20.17 16.45
CA MET A 1114 29.37 -18.92 16.23
C MET A 1114 29.80 -17.90 17.30
N TYR A 1115 30.17 -16.70 16.87
CA TYR A 1115 30.66 -15.57 17.71
C TYR A 1115 32.13 -15.65 18.18
N SER A 1116 33.05 -16.16 17.36
CA SER A 1116 34.49 -16.07 17.65
C SER A 1116 35.09 -14.73 17.17
N ASN A 1117 35.86 -14.07 18.04
CA ASN A 1117 36.67 -12.91 17.65
C ASN A 1117 37.89 -13.38 16.84
N PRO A 1118 38.15 -12.81 15.64
CA PRO A 1118 39.30 -13.21 14.83
C PRO A 1118 40.62 -12.85 15.54
N ARG A 1119 41.55 -13.82 15.61
CA ARG A 1119 42.92 -13.57 16.07
C ARG A 1119 43.79 -13.21 14.88
N TYR A 1120 44.05 -11.93 14.67
CA TYR A 1120 44.89 -11.45 13.57
C TYR A 1120 46.34 -11.92 13.71
N LEU A 1121 46.97 -12.21 12.57
CA LEU A 1121 48.32 -12.74 12.43
C LEU A 1121 49.29 -11.65 11.97
N GLU A 1122 50.42 -11.54 12.66
CA GLU A 1122 51.55 -10.68 12.31
C GLU A 1122 52.59 -11.46 11.48
N ASP A 1123 53.52 -10.76 10.81
CA ASP A 1123 54.48 -11.39 9.88
C ASP A 1123 55.43 -12.41 10.54
N ASP A 1124 55.75 -12.22 11.82
CA ASP A 1124 56.65 -13.08 12.60
C ASP A 1124 55.92 -14.24 13.31
N ASP A 1125 54.58 -14.30 13.24
CA ASP A 1125 53.81 -15.39 13.82
C ASP A 1125 54.05 -16.71 13.06
N ILE A 1126 53.84 -17.85 13.70
CA ILE A 1126 53.91 -19.17 13.06
C ILE A 1126 52.49 -19.76 13.01
N LEU A 1127 51.97 -20.00 11.80
CA LEU A 1127 50.57 -20.41 11.63
C LEU A 1127 50.25 -21.74 12.33
N SER A 1128 51.20 -22.69 12.37
CA SER A 1128 51.03 -23.97 13.10
C SER A 1128 50.89 -23.81 14.60
N ASP A 1129 51.47 -22.74 15.16
CA ASP A 1129 51.46 -22.47 16.60
C ASP A 1129 50.25 -21.64 17.02
N VAL A 1130 49.68 -20.87 16.09
CA VAL A 1130 48.51 -20.03 16.33
C VAL A 1130 47.20 -20.76 16.06
N ALA A 1131 47.12 -21.52 14.97
CA ALA A 1131 46.00 -22.41 14.68
C ALA A 1131 46.33 -23.78 15.26
N THR A 1132 45.96 -24.03 16.52
CA THR A 1132 46.21 -25.31 17.20
C THR A 1132 44.99 -26.22 17.19
N ASP A 1133 43.78 -25.65 17.07
CA ASP A 1133 42.55 -26.43 17.04
C ASP A 1133 42.38 -27.05 15.63
N PRO A 1134 41.90 -28.30 15.50
CA PRO A 1134 41.50 -28.88 14.21
C PRO A 1134 40.37 -28.12 13.50
N ASP A 1135 39.51 -27.42 14.25
CA ASP A 1135 38.38 -26.66 13.71
C ASP A 1135 38.73 -25.19 13.39
N ASP A 1136 39.96 -24.75 13.63
CA ASP A 1136 40.41 -23.40 13.27
C ASP A 1136 40.34 -23.15 11.76
N LEU A 1137 39.93 -21.94 11.38
CA LEU A 1137 39.84 -21.48 10.00
C LEU A 1137 40.82 -20.33 9.77
N LEU A 1138 41.38 -20.25 8.56
CA LEU A 1138 42.20 -19.12 8.12
C LEU A 1138 41.33 -18.07 7.41
N GLY A 1139 41.08 -16.94 8.05
CA GLY A 1139 40.29 -15.84 7.52
C GLY A 1139 41.12 -14.80 6.78
N LEU A 1140 40.66 -14.39 5.60
CA LEU A 1140 41.21 -13.31 4.79
C LEU A 1140 40.24 -12.12 4.82
N ASP A 1141 40.58 -11.08 5.59
CA ASP A 1141 39.75 -9.90 5.79
C ASP A 1141 40.04 -8.84 4.70
N HIS A 1142 39.08 -8.67 3.77
CA HIS A 1142 39.13 -7.64 2.74
C HIS A 1142 37.75 -7.37 2.11
N VAL A 1143 37.59 -6.20 1.50
CA VAL A 1143 36.33 -5.79 0.84
C VAL A 1143 36.01 -6.67 -0.38
N ASN A 1144 34.72 -7.00 -0.58
CA ASN A 1144 34.22 -7.69 -1.76
C ASN A 1144 34.14 -6.77 -2.99
N LYS A 1145 34.89 -7.06 -4.05
CA LYS A 1145 34.91 -6.27 -5.30
C LYS A 1145 33.81 -6.64 -6.30
N ASN A 1146 33.08 -7.75 -6.12
CA ASN A 1146 32.03 -8.21 -7.05
C ASN A 1146 30.64 -7.56 -6.80
N ARG A 1147 30.57 -6.36 -6.21
CA ARG A 1147 29.31 -5.60 -6.14
C ARG A 1147 29.00 -4.94 -7.49
N SER A 1148 28.31 -5.67 -8.37
CA SER A 1148 27.60 -5.07 -9.51
C SER A 1148 26.38 -5.89 -9.90
N PHE A 1149 25.17 -5.37 -9.62
CA PHE A 1149 24.01 -5.44 -10.55
C PHE A 1149 22.78 -4.61 -10.12
N TRP A 1150 22.71 -4.07 -8.89
CA TRP A 1150 21.47 -3.44 -8.37
C TRP A 1150 21.28 -1.93 -8.62
N ASN A 1151 22.14 -1.26 -9.40
CA ASN A 1151 22.05 0.20 -9.62
C ASN A 1151 21.76 0.61 -11.08
N ARG A 1152 21.06 -0.20 -11.87
CA ARG A 1152 20.49 0.24 -13.15
C ARG A 1152 18.97 0.10 -13.13
N GLY A 1153 18.34 1.02 -12.41
CA GLY A 1153 16.93 1.35 -12.50
C GLY A 1153 16.78 2.83 -12.12
N GLU A 1154 16.31 3.64 -13.07
CA GLU A 1154 15.85 5.00 -12.83
C GLU A 1154 14.55 4.96 -12.00
N SER A 1155 14.70 4.66 -10.71
CA SER A 1155 13.58 4.65 -9.77
C SER A 1155 14.05 5.23 -8.44
N PHE A 1156 13.21 6.08 -7.85
CA PHE A 1156 13.41 6.63 -6.52
C PHE A 1156 13.31 5.48 -5.51
N PHE A 1157 14.46 4.90 -5.13
CA PHE A 1157 14.56 4.04 -3.97
C PHE A 1157 15.67 4.54 -3.06
N ILE A 1158 15.27 4.82 -1.82
CA ILE A 1158 16.11 5.15 -0.66
C ILE A 1158 16.16 3.87 0.19
N ARG A 1159 17.33 3.56 0.75
CA ARG A 1159 17.56 2.43 1.67
C ARG A 1159 17.44 2.88 3.11
#